data_AF-A0A9W7YJC2-F1
#
_entry.id   AF-A0A9W7YJC2-F1
#
_cell.length_a   1.000
_cell.length_b   1.000
_cell.length_c   1.000
_cell.angle_alpha   90.00
_cell.angle_beta   90.00
_cell.angle_gamma   90.00
#
_symmetry.space_group_name_H-M   'P 1'
#
loop_
_entity.id
_entity.type
_entity.pdbx_description
1 polymer ?
#
loop_
_entity_poly.entity_id
_entity_poly.type
_entity_poly.pdbx_seq_one_letter_code
_entity_poly.pdbx_strand_id
1 'polypeptide(L)'
;MGLIKHHNGELGEDQHYTGWVDAVSGEPVKDMDVKPRYEKQILEHTGIRLLEPALLGDQDPGVVPLMRELQIEHDMEPFEASADEAAAFKLRNSDKVDVWETAEGSWHVRFLKGAVLMVPKALRFDRLVGAQLPTGWDPRHYGISEDVIQQVDPVTCYALVATVEALVRSGITDPYELYAYFHVSEVGTAVGSGAGGVHAIRDLYRNRLTDKPVASDILQETFVNTTPAWINMLLLSSAGAIKPPTGGCGTSVLSIDVAADTIRAGKARVMLAGGFEGFVDQGSYEFAQMGATSNTVDEFACGREPREMSRPTTTTRTGFVEAQGAGIVVLMSAKAAIEFGAPIYGIVAYSGTATDKQGTSLPAPGMGVLTSARHSNKSTVPMRIMDPAFRKRQIDRAFRDADRWSRDELEALDADAELISDPEEREQFVHVHRDMVTNKLQDTKAAALDTWGSEFWRTDSRIAPLQGSLAAWGLQADDIGAASFHGTGTYANDLNEARVLDAQLKHLGRTPGHAVHAVCQKHLTGHPKGPAATWMLNGALQMLRSGIVPGNRNADNIDAMLQLEHVLFPARATRTNSHMRAVLLKSFGFGQVGAEILVVHPEHVLATLSEDELDAYNQKLRVRETSAYRFWQDSFVGNHEFVQVKHAPPFDADQEQAVYLNPLARARQDPVTGQYHF
;
A
#
# COMPACT_ATOMS: atom_id res chain seq x y z
N MET A 1 2.50 -4.31 20.65
CA MET A 1 2.87 -3.76 21.96
C MET A 1 3.21 -4.84 22.97
N GLY A 2 2.61 -6.05 22.89
CA GLY A 2 3.03 -7.17 23.74
C GLY A 2 2.76 -6.97 25.23
N LEU A 3 1.76 -6.16 25.59
CA LEU A 3 1.41 -5.88 27.00
C LEU A 3 0.62 -7.03 27.63
N ILE A 4 -0.18 -7.72 26.82
CA ILE A 4 -0.96 -8.87 27.21
C ILE A 4 -0.79 -9.99 26.18
N LYS A 5 -0.98 -11.23 26.62
CA LYS A 5 -1.01 -12.42 25.76
C LYS A 5 -2.16 -13.33 26.20
N HIS A 6 -2.69 -14.11 25.28
CA HIS A 6 -3.71 -15.09 25.65
C HIS A 6 -3.06 -16.26 26.41
N HIS A 7 -3.74 -16.74 27.44
CA HIS A 7 -3.38 -17.93 28.20
C HIS A 7 -4.57 -18.88 28.22
N ASN A 8 -4.31 -20.15 27.99
CA ASN A 8 -5.30 -21.21 28.13
C ASN A 8 -4.63 -22.44 28.76
N GLY A 9 -4.75 -22.57 30.07
CA GLY A 9 -4.01 -23.60 30.82
C GLY A 9 -4.04 -23.36 32.32
N GLU A 10 -3.22 -24.13 33.05
CA GLU A 10 -3.03 -23.94 34.49
C GLU A 10 -2.37 -22.60 34.80
N LEU A 11 -2.84 -21.92 35.84
CA LEU A 11 -2.30 -20.65 36.32
C LEU A 11 -2.41 -20.58 37.86
N GLY A 12 -1.28 -20.73 38.56
CA GLY A 12 -1.24 -20.86 40.02
C GLY A 12 -1.48 -22.30 40.52
N GLU A 13 -1.69 -22.49 41.82
CA GLU A 13 -2.00 -23.81 42.40
C GLU A 13 -3.43 -24.24 42.03
N ASP A 14 -3.56 -25.18 41.11
CA ASP A 14 -4.78 -25.92 40.71
C ASP A 14 -5.94 -25.12 40.08
N GLN A 15 -5.70 -23.94 39.51
CA GLN A 15 -6.73 -23.18 38.78
C GLN A 15 -6.46 -23.13 37.26
N HIS A 16 -7.42 -23.64 36.47
CA HIS A 16 -7.42 -23.46 35.02
C HIS A 16 -7.93 -22.05 34.68
N TYR A 17 -7.19 -21.32 33.84
CA TYR A 17 -7.53 -19.99 33.39
C TYR A 17 -7.50 -19.91 31.86
N THR A 18 -8.54 -19.30 31.28
CA THR A 18 -8.62 -18.98 29.86
C THR A 18 -8.93 -17.50 29.72
N GLY A 19 -8.03 -16.74 29.09
CA GLY A 19 -8.19 -15.29 28.89
C GLY A 19 -6.87 -14.57 28.76
N TRP A 20 -6.90 -13.24 28.87
CA TRP A 20 -5.69 -12.43 28.82
C TRP A 20 -4.89 -12.54 30.12
N VAL A 21 -3.57 -12.62 29.98
CA VAL A 21 -2.63 -12.39 31.08
C VAL A 21 -1.70 -11.25 30.70
N ASP A 22 -1.22 -10.52 31.69
CA ASP A 22 -0.13 -9.56 31.53
C ASP A 22 1.12 -10.31 31.04
N ALA A 23 1.73 -9.81 29.97
CA ALA A 23 2.79 -10.55 29.28
C ALA A 23 4.06 -10.73 30.13
N VAL A 24 4.30 -9.84 31.10
CA VAL A 24 5.49 -9.82 31.95
C VAL A 24 5.24 -10.57 33.26
N SER A 25 4.19 -10.20 33.99
CA SER A 25 3.88 -10.78 35.31
C SER A 25 3.15 -12.12 35.24
N GLY A 26 2.45 -12.40 34.13
CA GLY A 26 1.58 -13.57 34.00
C GLY A 26 0.26 -13.47 34.77
N GLU A 27 -0.02 -12.32 35.40
CA GLU A 27 -1.28 -12.13 36.13
C GLU A 27 -2.48 -12.05 35.19
N PRO A 28 -3.65 -12.61 35.57
CA PRO A 28 -4.91 -12.43 34.84
C PRO A 28 -5.28 -10.97 34.61
N VAL A 29 -5.70 -10.66 33.39
CA VAL A 29 -6.22 -9.36 32.97
C VAL A 29 -7.60 -9.57 32.36
N LYS A 30 -8.62 -8.88 32.88
CA LYS A 30 -9.94 -8.82 32.23
C LYS A 30 -9.94 -7.68 31.21
N ASP A 31 -10.73 -7.80 30.14
CA ASP A 31 -10.85 -6.76 29.11
C ASP A 31 -11.20 -5.38 29.68
N MET A 32 -12.07 -5.34 30.70
CA MET A 32 -12.44 -4.09 31.39
C MET A 32 -11.27 -3.42 32.13
N ASP A 33 -10.25 -4.20 32.50
CA ASP A 33 -9.06 -3.71 33.19
C ASP A 33 -7.95 -3.30 32.22
N VAL A 34 -8.04 -3.66 30.94
CA VAL A 34 -7.01 -3.32 29.93
C VAL A 34 -6.84 -1.82 29.81
N LYS A 35 -7.94 -1.07 29.68
CA LYS A 35 -7.90 0.38 29.55
C LYS A 35 -7.26 1.06 30.77
N PRO A 36 -7.74 0.87 32.02
CA PRO A 36 -7.14 1.53 33.18
C PRO A 36 -5.70 1.10 33.45
N ARG A 37 -5.30 -0.14 33.10
CA ARG A 37 -3.92 -0.62 33.29
C ARG A 37 -2.94 -0.10 32.24
N TYR A 38 -3.33 -0.10 30.96
CA TYR A 38 -2.38 0.03 29.86
C TYR A 38 -2.59 1.26 28.96
N GLU A 39 -3.74 1.95 28.99
CA GLU A 39 -4.02 3.06 28.06
C GLU A 39 -2.96 4.16 28.12
N LYS A 40 -2.49 4.52 29.32
CA LYS A 40 -1.45 5.53 29.49
C LYS A 40 -0.16 5.14 28.73
N GLN A 41 0.34 3.93 28.96
CA GLN A 41 1.53 3.40 28.28
C GLN A 41 1.30 3.27 26.76
N ILE A 42 0.12 2.81 26.35
CA ILE A 42 -0.25 2.70 24.93
C ILE A 42 -0.16 4.07 24.24
N LEU A 43 -0.74 5.09 24.84
CA LEU A 43 -0.75 6.44 24.28
C LEU A 43 0.65 7.09 24.31
N GLU A 44 1.45 6.87 25.35
CA GLU A 44 2.82 7.37 25.46
C GLU A 44 3.74 6.79 24.37
N HIS A 45 3.51 5.52 23.97
CA HIS A 45 4.36 4.79 23.04
C HIS A 45 3.71 4.49 21.68
N THR A 46 2.76 5.31 21.23
CA THR A 46 2.08 5.15 19.93
C THR A 46 1.99 6.48 19.17
N GLY A 47 2.11 6.43 17.84
CA GLY A 47 1.93 7.58 16.96
C GLY A 47 3.13 8.53 16.96
N ILE A 48 2.87 9.82 16.71
CA ILE A 48 3.89 10.87 16.70
C ILE A 48 4.38 11.14 18.13
N ARG A 49 5.65 10.87 18.37
CA ARG A 49 6.32 11.03 19.66
C ARG A 49 7.83 11.22 19.48
N LEU A 50 8.55 11.43 20.58
CA LEU A 50 10.01 11.45 20.56
C LEU A 50 10.55 10.14 19.99
N LEU A 51 11.62 10.24 19.19
CA LEU A 51 12.31 9.07 18.66
C LEU A 51 12.87 8.23 19.82
N GLU A 52 12.55 6.94 19.80
CA GLU A 52 12.98 6.01 20.84
C GLU A 52 14.26 5.29 20.38
N PRO A 53 15.41 5.45 21.07
CA PRO A 53 16.67 4.84 20.66
C PRO A 53 16.57 3.32 20.41
N ALA A 54 15.79 2.60 21.22
CA ALA A 54 15.57 1.16 21.09
C ALA A 54 14.96 0.75 19.74
N LEU A 55 14.18 1.64 19.09
CA LEU A 55 13.61 1.40 17.77
C LEU A 55 14.56 1.77 16.63
N LEU A 56 15.70 2.40 16.95
CA LEU A 56 16.71 2.90 16.02
C LEU A 56 18.07 2.17 16.16
N GLY A 57 18.09 1.00 16.79
CA GLY A 57 19.32 0.25 17.06
C GLY A 57 20.21 0.90 18.13
N ASP A 58 19.59 1.43 19.17
CA ASP A 58 20.19 2.09 20.34
C ASP A 58 21.09 3.29 20.02
N GLN A 59 20.83 3.93 18.87
CA GLN A 59 21.47 5.18 18.50
C GLN A 59 20.77 6.37 19.15
N ASP A 60 21.54 7.35 19.61
CA ASP A 60 21.01 8.63 20.08
C ASP A 60 20.41 9.41 18.88
N PRO A 61 19.09 9.65 18.83
CA PRO A 61 18.46 10.37 17.73
C PRO A 61 18.88 11.85 17.68
N GLY A 62 19.46 12.39 18.76
CA GLY A 62 20.00 13.74 18.81
C GLY A 62 21.38 13.87 18.15
N VAL A 63 21.94 12.79 17.60
CA VAL A 63 23.29 12.77 17.06
C VAL A 63 23.35 12.12 15.68
N VAL A 64 24.03 12.79 14.75
CA VAL A 64 24.40 12.22 13.45
C VAL A 64 25.87 11.81 13.48
N PRO A 65 26.20 10.50 13.41
CA PRO A 65 27.58 10.04 13.36
C PRO A 65 28.19 10.33 11.99
N LEU A 66 29.40 10.89 11.99
CA LEU A 66 30.18 11.19 10.79
C LEU A 66 31.62 10.70 10.95
N MET A 67 32.29 10.48 9.82
CA MET A 67 33.73 10.21 9.79
C MET A 67 34.47 11.36 9.11
N ARG A 68 35.64 11.72 9.62
CA ARG A 68 36.52 12.74 9.03
C ARG A 68 37.87 12.13 8.71
N GLU A 69 38.34 12.32 7.48
CA GLU A 69 39.72 12.02 7.11
C GLU A 69 40.67 13.01 7.79
N LEU A 70 41.66 12.47 8.50
CA LEU A 70 42.76 13.22 9.10
C LEU A 70 44.08 12.55 8.74
N GLN A 71 45.05 13.36 8.33
CA GLN A 71 46.42 12.89 8.13
C GLN A 71 47.19 12.96 9.44
N ILE A 72 47.87 11.88 9.82
CA ILE A 72 48.71 11.87 11.03
C ILE A 72 50.03 12.60 10.77
N GLU A 73 50.41 13.48 11.69
CA GLU A 73 51.60 14.35 11.58
C GLU A 73 52.88 13.71 12.16
N HIS A 74 52.71 12.61 12.90
CA HIS A 74 53.77 11.85 13.55
C HIS A 74 53.48 10.35 13.40
N ASP A 75 54.52 9.52 13.47
CA ASP A 75 54.36 8.08 13.53
C ASP A 75 53.61 7.70 14.82
N MET A 76 52.62 6.81 14.71
CA MET A 76 51.87 6.32 15.84
C MET A 76 52.66 5.25 16.61
N GLU A 77 52.20 4.95 17.82
CA GLU A 77 52.63 3.76 18.54
C GLU A 77 52.12 2.51 17.82
N PRO A 78 52.91 1.43 17.77
CA PRO A 78 52.45 0.17 17.21
C PRO A 78 51.34 -0.43 18.07
N PHE A 79 50.38 -1.09 17.42
CA PHE A 79 49.36 -1.91 18.07
C PHE A 79 49.41 -3.33 17.54
N GLU A 80 48.84 -4.28 18.27
CA GLU A 80 48.75 -5.68 17.86
C GLU A 80 47.54 -5.94 16.96
N ALA A 81 47.74 -6.79 15.96
CA ALA A 81 46.73 -7.26 15.02
C ALA A 81 47.04 -8.69 14.60
N SER A 82 46.08 -9.35 13.95
CA SER A 82 46.34 -10.61 13.24
C SER A 82 47.22 -10.38 12.00
N ALA A 83 47.79 -11.47 11.46
CA ALA A 83 48.57 -11.43 10.22
C ALA A 83 47.75 -10.87 9.03
N ASP A 84 46.48 -11.28 8.94
CA ASP A 84 45.57 -10.87 7.86
C ASP A 84 45.19 -9.39 7.98
N GLU A 85 44.90 -8.90 9.18
CA GLU A 85 44.64 -7.47 9.42
C GLU A 85 45.89 -6.62 9.13
N ALA A 86 47.07 -7.05 9.58
CA ALA A 86 48.33 -6.36 9.30
C ALA A 86 48.58 -6.26 7.78
N ALA A 87 48.38 -7.36 7.05
CA ALA A 87 48.47 -7.37 5.59
C ALA A 87 47.43 -6.43 4.94
N ALA A 88 46.20 -6.39 5.46
CA ALA A 88 45.15 -5.50 4.96
C ALA A 88 45.49 -4.01 5.21
N PHE A 89 45.98 -3.65 6.40
CA PHE A 89 46.44 -2.29 6.70
C PHE A 89 47.60 -1.88 5.79
N LYS A 90 48.56 -2.79 5.56
CA LYS A 90 49.69 -2.57 4.65
C LYS A 90 49.21 -2.38 3.20
N LEU A 91 48.26 -3.19 2.73
CA LEU A 91 47.67 -3.08 1.40
C LEU A 91 47.01 -1.73 1.19
N ARG A 92 46.24 -1.23 2.17
CA ARG A 92 45.55 0.06 2.07
C ARG A 92 46.51 1.26 2.13
N ASN A 93 47.55 1.20 2.95
CA ASN A 93 48.38 2.36 3.30
C ASN A 93 49.79 2.35 2.70
N SER A 94 50.18 1.28 2.01
CA SER A 94 51.47 1.16 1.30
C SER A 94 52.69 1.51 2.19
N ASP A 95 53.45 2.53 1.83
CA ASP A 95 54.65 3.01 2.53
C ASP A 95 54.32 3.82 3.81
N LYS A 96 53.03 4.05 4.11
CA LYS A 96 52.58 4.80 5.29
C LYS A 96 52.21 3.93 6.49
N VAL A 97 52.45 2.62 6.40
CA VAL A 97 52.27 1.67 7.51
C VAL A 97 53.42 0.67 7.51
N ASP A 98 54.04 0.46 8.66
CA ASP A 98 54.95 -0.66 8.90
C ASP A 98 54.22 -1.80 9.60
N VAL A 99 54.52 -3.03 9.20
CA VAL A 99 54.00 -4.24 9.84
C VAL A 99 55.11 -5.26 10.05
N TRP A 100 55.11 -5.94 11.19
CA TRP A 100 56.10 -6.99 11.51
C TRP A 100 55.56 -8.00 12.52
N GLU A 101 56.02 -9.24 12.43
CA GLU A 101 55.65 -10.33 13.34
C GLU A 101 56.35 -10.17 14.70
N THR A 102 55.64 -10.49 15.78
CA THR A 102 56.17 -10.51 17.14
C THR A 102 56.73 -11.89 17.51
N ALA A 103 57.52 -11.97 18.58
CA ALA A 103 58.05 -13.25 19.06
C ALA A 103 56.95 -14.24 19.53
N GLU A 104 55.74 -13.75 19.75
CA GLU A 104 54.58 -14.51 20.24
C GLU A 104 53.62 -14.92 19.10
N GLY A 105 53.94 -14.57 17.85
CA GLY A 105 53.16 -14.92 16.66
C GLY A 105 52.01 -13.96 16.33
N SER A 106 51.85 -12.87 17.10
CA SER A 106 51.00 -11.73 16.73
C SER A 106 51.71 -10.79 15.75
N TRP A 107 51.02 -9.83 15.14
CA TRP A 107 51.62 -8.83 14.26
C TRP A 107 51.49 -7.44 14.85
N HIS A 108 52.56 -6.64 14.78
CA HIS A 108 52.49 -5.22 15.07
C HIS A 108 52.18 -4.43 13.80
N VAL A 109 51.36 -3.40 13.95
CA VAL A 109 51.01 -2.43 12.90
C VAL A 109 51.32 -1.03 13.40
N ARG A 110 52.10 -0.27 12.63
CA ARG A 110 52.48 1.11 12.95
C ARG A 110 52.15 2.04 11.79
N PHE A 111 51.17 2.92 11.98
CA PHE A 111 50.89 4.00 11.03
C PHE A 111 51.99 5.06 11.11
N LEU A 112 52.55 5.42 9.96
CA LEU A 112 53.64 6.40 9.83
C LEU A 112 53.10 7.78 9.46
N LYS A 113 53.88 8.82 9.74
CA LYS A 113 53.59 10.19 9.33
C LYS A 113 53.15 10.24 7.86
N GLY A 114 52.01 10.88 7.64
CA GLY A 114 51.39 11.00 6.32
C GLY A 114 50.30 9.97 6.02
N ALA A 115 50.12 8.93 6.85
CA ALA A 115 48.95 8.05 6.77
C ALA A 115 47.65 8.83 7.02
N VAL A 116 46.55 8.37 6.43
CA VAL A 116 45.22 8.98 6.58
C VAL A 116 44.33 8.05 7.38
N LEU A 117 43.77 8.56 8.48
CA LEU A 117 42.83 7.85 9.33
C LEU A 117 41.44 8.45 9.23
N MET A 118 40.43 7.59 9.36
CA MET A 118 39.04 7.98 9.50
C MET A 118 38.71 8.13 10.98
N VAL A 119 38.51 9.36 11.45
CA VAL A 119 38.21 9.66 12.85
C VAL A 119 36.72 9.96 13.03
N PRO A 120 36.01 9.24 13.92
CA PRO A 120 34.60 9.51 14.22
C PRO A 120 34.39 10.90 14.81
N LYS A 121 33.31 11.55 14.42
CA LYS A 121 32.77 12.76 15.04
C LYS A 121 31.25 12.73 15.00
N ALA A 122 30.62 13.70 15.64
CA ALA A 122 29.18 13.82 15.74
C ALA A 122 28.72 15.24 15.38
N LEU A 123 27.53 15.36 14.79
CA LEU A 123 26.75 16.59 14.75
C LEU A 123 25.51 16.43 15.62
N ARG A 124 25.06 17.53 16.23
CA ARG A 124 23.74 17.55 16.87
C ARG A 124 22.66 17.54 15.79
N PHE A 125 21.66 16.69 15.97
CA PHE A 125 20.47 16.62 15.14
C PHE A 125 19.29 17.28 15.84
N ASP A 126 18.42 17.86 15.03
CA ASP A 126 17.31 18.72 15.46
C ASP A 126 15.93 18.17 15.03
N ARG A 127 15.88 16.94 14.49
CA ARG A 127 14.63 16.20 14.22
C ARG A 127 14.54 15.04 15.20
N LEU A 128 13.94 15.30 16.35
CA LEU A 128 13.87 14.37 17.50
C LEU A 128 12.52 13.66 17.61
N VAL A 129 11.59 13.94 16.69
CA VAL A 129 10.21 13.42 16.70
C VAL A 129 9.90 12.70 15.40
N GLY A 130 9.23 11.55 15.52
CA GLY A 130 8.75 10.76 14.40
C GLY A 130 7.51 9.94 14.76
N ALA A 131 6.75 9.52 13.75
CA ALA A 131 5.65 8.57 13.90
C ALA A 131 6.17 7.14 13.74
N GLN A 132 6.47 6.53 14.89
CA GLN A 132 7.03 5.19 14.96
C GLN A 132 5.91 4.18 15.19
N LEU A 133 6.11 2.93 14.73
CA LEU A 133 5.26 1.81 15.14
C LEU A 133 5.14 1.77 16.68
N PRO A 134 4.01 1.28 17.23
CA PRO A 134 3.85 1.21 18.67
C PRO A 134 5.00 0.42 19.31
N THR A 135 5.60 0.93 20.39
CA THR A 135 6.71 0.24 21.05
C THR A 135 6.26 -1.15 21.55
N GLY A 136 7.10 -2.16 21.34
CA GLY A 136 6.74 -3.57 21.53
C GLY A 136 5.89 -4.15 20.39
N TRP A 137 5.77 -3.49 19.24
CA TRP A 137 5.41 -4.17 18.00
C TRP A 137 6.52 -5.16 17.66
N ASP A 138 6.14 -6.40 17.37
CA ASP A 138 7.06 -7.51 17.14
C ASP A 138 6.43 -8.44 16.09
N PRO A 139 7.12 -8.75 14.99
CA PRO A 139 6.59 -9.63 13.94
C PRO A 139 6.28 -11.05 14.44
N ARG A 140 6.91 -11.50 15.53
CA ARG A 140 6.66 -12.81 16.15
C ARG A 140 5.27 -12.91 16.75
N HIS A 141 4.72 -11.80 17.27
CA HIS A 141 3.33 -11.78 17.76
C HIS A 141 2.30 -11.98 16.65
N TYR A 142 2.71 -11.90 15.39
CA TYR A 142 1.88 -12.17 14.23
C TYR A 142 2.23 -13.50 13.56
N GLY A 143 3.18 -14.29 14.09
CA GLY A 143 3.54 -15.60 13.55
C GLY A 143 4.63 -15.63 12.50
N ILE A 144 5.35 -14.52 12.29
CA ILE A 144 6.54 -14.53 11.43
C ILE A 144 7.69 -15.18 12.21
N SER A 145 8.33 -16.19 11.63
CA SER A 145 9.41 -16.94 12.28
C SER A 145 10.68 -16.10 12.45
N GLU A 146 11.48 -16.46 13.46
CA GLU A 146 12.78 -15.83 13.72
C GLU A 146 13.71 -15.92 12.50
N ASP A 147 13.71 -17.05 11.79
CA ASP A 147 14.50 -17.23 10.56
C ASP A 147 14.14 -16.21 9.48
N VAL A 148 12.85 -15.95 9.27
CA VAL A 148 12.41 -14.93 8.30
C VAL A 148 12.81 -13.55 8.79
N ILE A 149 12.63 -13.25 10.07
CA ILE A 149 12.96 -11.94 10.67
C ILE A 149 14.45 -11.61 10.53
N GLN A 150 15.33 -12.60 10.69
CA GLN A 150 16.77 -12.42 10.55
C GLN A 150 17.22 -12.26 9.10
N GLN A 151 16.44 -12.81 8.16
CA GLN A 151 16.76 -12.79 6.74
C GLN A 151 16.31 -11.51 6.02
N VAL A 152 15.19 -10.92 6.42
CA VAL A 152 14.54 -9.82 5.66
C VAL A 152 14.78 -8.44 6.26
N ASP A 153 14.68 -7.38 5.44
CA ASP A 153 14.59 -6.02 6.00
C ASP A 153 13.31 -5.86 6.85
N PRO A 154 13.34 -5.17 8.00
CA PRO A 154 12.17 -4.94 8.84
C PRO A 154 10.91 -4.46 8.10
N VAL A 155 11.05 -3.70 7.00
CA VAL A 155 9.91 -3.25 6.20
C VAL A 155 9.13 -4.39 5.54
N THR A 156 9.80 -5.49 5.23
CA THR A 156 9.17 -6.70 4.69
C THR A 156 8.23 -7.33 5.72
N CYS A 157 8.59 -7.31 7.00
CA CYS A 157 7.70 -7.79 8.06
C CYS A 157 6.42 -6.95 8.15
N TYR A 158 6.51 -5.62 8.02
CA TYR A 158 5.34 -4.73 8.00
C TYR A 158 4.42 -5.08 6.83
N ALA A 159 5.00 -5.31 5.65
CA ALA A 159 4.27 -5.61 4.43
C ALA A 159 3.62 -7.01 4.45
N LEU A 160 4.27 -8.01 5.06
CA LEU A 160 3.71 -9.35 5.25
C LEU A 160 2.45 -9.28 6.14
N VAL A 161 2.56 -8.63 7.31
CA VAL A 161 1.41 -8.44 8.22
C VAL A 161 0.29 -7.66 7.53
N ALA A 162 0.61 -6.53 6.88
CA ALA A 162 -0.39 -5.73 6.17
C ALA A 162 -1.06 -6.48 5.01
N THR A 163 -0.33 -7.39 4.35
CA THR A 163 -0.88 -8.24 3.27
C THR A 163 -1.87 -9.24 3.83
N VAL A 164 -1.52 -9.95 4.91
CA VAL A 164 -2.45 -10.89 5.55
C VAL A 164 -3.67 -10.16 6.10
N GLU A 165 -3.49 -8.99 6.73
CA GLU A 165 -4.63 -8.15 7.14
C GLU A 165 -5.51 -7.80 5.93
N ALA A 166 -4.94 -7.37 4.80
CA ALA A 166 -5.72 -7.05 3.61
C ALA A 166 -6.49 -8.27 3.06
N LEU A 167 -5.85 -9.44 3.00
CA LEU A 167 -6.47 -10.69 2.53
C LEU A 167 -7.61 -11.14 3.45
N VAL A 168 -7.39 -11.16 4.77
CA VAL A 168 -8.41 -11.54 5.75
C VAL A 168 -9.58 -10.55 5.72
N ARG A 169 -9.31 -9.25 5.58
CA ARG A 169 -10.36 -8.23 5.40
C ARG A 169 -11.11 -8.39 4.07
N SER A 170 -10.51 -9.03 3.08
CA SER A 170 -11.15 -9.44 1.82
C SER A 170 -11.82 -10.83 1.90
N GLY A 171 -11.95 -11.42 3.10
CA GLY A 171 -12.59 -12.73 3.25
C GLY A 171 -11.76 -13.91 2.73
N ILE A 172 -10.43 -13.72 2.62
CA ILE A 172 -9.45 -14.71 2.15
C ILE A 172 -8.58 -15.10 3.35
N THR A 173 -8.87 -16.26 3.96
CA THR A 173 -8.12 -16.77 5.11
C THR A 173 -6.99 -17.71 4.70
N ASP A 174 -7.11 -18.34 3.53
CA ASP A 174 -6.03 -19.06 2.85
C ASP A 174 -5.86 -18.46 1.44
N PRO A 175 -4.70 -17.85 1.12
CA PRO A 175 -4.48 -17.28 -0.21
C PRO A 175 -4.65 -18.27 -1.37
N TYR A 176 -4.42 -19.57 -1.15
CA TYR A 176 -4.54 -20.57 -2.20
C TYR A 176 -6.00 -20.84 -2.60
N GLU A 177 -6.98 -20.40 -1.80
CA GLU A 177 -8.39 -20.42 -2.20
C GLU A 177 -8.62 -19.65 -3.51
N LEU A 178 -7.84 -18.59 -3.75
CA LEU A 178 -7.92 -17.81 -5.00
C LEU A 178 -7.79 -18.72 -6.23
N TYR A 179 -7.01 -19.80 -6.13
CA TYR A 179 -6.76 -20.72 -7.23
C TYR A 179 -7.90 -21.70 -7.50
N ALA A 180 -8.89 -21.80 -6.61
CA ALA A 180 -10.15 -22.48 -6.91
C ALA A 180 -11.03 -21.69 -7.89
N TYR A 181 -10.79 -20.38 -8.03
CA TYR A 181 -11.58 -19.47 -8.87
C TYR A 181 -10.79 -18.93 -10.07
N PHE A 182 -9.53 -18.58 -9.85
CA PHE A 182 -8.70 -17.88 -10.81
C PHE A 182 -7.45 -18.69 -11.14
N HIS A 183 -6.94 -18.56 -12.36
CA HIS A 183 -5.69 -19.21 -12.72
C HIS A 183 -4.51 -18.61 -11.94
N VAL A 184 -3.43 -19.37 -11.70
CA VAL A 184 -2.26 -18.87 -10.96
C VAL A 184 -1.61 -17.62 -11.58
N SER A 185 -1.78 -17.43 -12.89
CA SER A 185 -1.30 -16.25 -13.62
C SER A 185 -2.19 -15.01 -13.47
N GLU A 186 -3.39 -15.15 -12.91
CA GLU A 186 -4.37 -14.06 -12.77
C GLU A 186 -4.33 -13.37 -11.40
N VAL A 187 -3.46 -13.84 -10.49
CA VAL A 187 -3.22 -13.24 -9.18
C VAL A 187 -1.85 -12.58 -9.19
N GLY A 188 -1.77 -11.27 -9.00
CA GLY A 188 -0.52 -10.52 -9.10
C GLY A 188 -0.30 -9.51 -7.98
N THR A 189 0.79 -8.75 -8.08
CA THR A 189 1.15 -7.71 -7.13
C THR A 189 1.77 -6.50 -7.83
N ALA A 190 1.39 -5.31 -7.37
CA ALA A 190 1.99 -4.04 -7.71
C ALA A 190 2.51 -3.31 -6.45
N VAL A 191 2.65 -4.00 -5.32
CA VAL A 191 3.13 -3.40 -4.06
C VAL A 191 4.53 -2.81 -4.28
N GLY A 192 4.72 -1.54 -3.92
CA GLY A 192 5.96 -0.80 -4.18
C GLY A 192 6.52 -0.05 -2.98
N SER A 193 7.66 0.59 -3.18
CA SER A 193 8.32 1.42 -2.17
C SER A 193 9.07 2.59 -2.81
N GLY A 194 9.27 3.66 -2.02
CA GLY A 194 10.09 4.80 -2.41
C GLY A 194 11.58 4.45 -2.43
N ALA A 195 12.07 3.79 -1.38
CA ALA A 195 13.50 3.50 -1.20
C ALA A 195 13.83 2.01 -1.04
N GLY A 196 12.85 1.13 -0.77
CA GLY A 196 13.08 -0.30 -0.55
C GLY A 196 13.53 -0.60 0.88
N GLY A 197 14.43 -1.58 1.04
CA GLY A 197 14.96 -2.00 2.35
C GLY A 197 16.01 -1.03 2.89
N VAL A 198 15.55 0.03 3.58
CA VAL A 198 16.44 1.11 4.06
C VAL A 198 17.42 0.68 5.16
N HIS A 199 17.11 -0.36 5.94
CA HIS A 199 18.05 -0.90 6.94
C HIS A 199 19.12 -1.73 6.25
N ALA A 200 18.74 -2.54 5.27
CA ALA A 200 19.68 -3.27 4.42
C ALA A 200 20.60 -2.31 3.64
N ILE A 201 20.07 -1.18 3.14
CA ILE A 201 20.88 -0.13 2.49
C ILE A 201 21.91 0.47 3.47
N ARG A 202 21.51 0.80 4.71
CA ARG A 202 22.45 1.25 5.75
C ARG A 202 23.55 0.21 5.95
N ASP A 203 23.18 -1.06 6.07
CA ASP A 203 24.14 -2.12 6.40
C ASP A 203 25.10 -2.38 5.23
N LEU A 204 24.58 -2.37 4.00
CA LEU A 204 25.35 -2.50 2.76
C LEU A 204 26.43 -1.42 2.62
N TYR A 205 26.11 -0.15 2.91
CA TYR A 205 27.06 0.94 2.71
C TYR A 205 27.85 1.30 3.96
N ARG A 206 27.19 1.51 5.11
CA ARG A 206 27.83 1.98 6.34
C ARG A 206 28.51 0.83 7.10
N ASN A 207 27.80 -0.26 7.34
CA ASN A 207 28.34 -1.35 8.16
C ASN A 207 29.44 -2.11 7.42
N ARG A 208 29.29 -2.37 6.11
CA ARG A 208 30.39 -2.93 5.31
C ARG A 208 31.64 -2.04 5.25
N LEU A 209 31.47 -0.71 5.09
CA LEU A 209 32.61 0.21 5.08
C LEU A 209 33.36 0.23 6.41
N THR A 210 32.66 -0.03 7.51
CA THR A 210 33.22 -0.07 8.88
C THR A 210 33.56 -1.48 9.34
N ASP A 211 33.63 -2.43 8.40
CA ASP A 211 33.95 -3.85 8.63
C ASP A 211 33.11 -4.53 9.73
N LYS A 212 31.86 -4.09 9.88
CA LYS A 212 30.89 -4.75 10.76
C LYS A 212 30.32 -6.00 10.08
N PRO A 213 29.94 -7.03 10.86
CA PRO A 213 29.23 -8.18 10.33
C PRO A 213 27.94 -7.74 9.62
N VAL A 214 27.77 -8.22 8.40
CA VAL A 214 26.57 -8.00 7.58
C VAL A 214 26.32 -9.31 6.81
N ALA A 215 25.06 -9.64 6.53
CA ALA A 215 24.69 -10.83 5.77
C ALA A 215 25.32 -10.83 4.36
N SER A 216 25.75 -11.99 3.86
CA SER A 216 26.41 -12.11 2.55
C SER A 216 25.50 -11.75 1.39
N ASP A 217 24.20 -11.92 1.57
CA ASP A 217 23.12 -11.69 0.59
C ASP A 217 22.36 -10.37 0.83
N ILE A 218 22.85 -9.50 1.72
CA ILE A 218 22.18 -8.23 2.12
C ILE A 218 21.74 -7.35 0.94
N LEU A 219 22.45 -7.43 -0.21
CA LEU A 219 22.12 -6.66 -1.40
C LEU A 219 20.70 -6.97 -1.89
N GLN A 220 20.24 -8.21 -1.81
CA GLN A 220 18.91 -8.59 -2.29
C GLN A 220 17.82 -7.89 -1.46
N GLU A 221 18.03 -7.69 -0.16
CA GLU A 221 17.08 -7.04 0.73
C GLU A 221 16.99 -5.52 0.53
N THR A 222 17.90 -4.92 -0.27
CA THR A 222 17.80 -3.50 -0.62
C THR A 222 16.77 -3.21 -1.70
N PHE A 223 16.45 -4.18 -2.56
CA PHE A 223 15.64 -3.91 -3.75
C PHE A 223 14.17 -3.69 -3.40
N VAL A 224 13.55 -2.72 -4.07
CA VAL A 224 12.11 -2.41 -3.94
C VAL A 224 11.23 -3.63 -4.27
N ASN A 225 11.66 -4.49 -5.19
CA ASN A 225 10.88 -5.66 -5.60
C ASN A 225 11.06 -6.89 -4.66
N THR A 226 11.93 -6.82 -3.65
CA THR A 226 12.19 -7.97 -2.77
C THR A 226 11.06 -8.22 -1.80
N THR A 227 10.50 -7.17 -1.18
CA THR A 227 9.32 -7.31 -0.32
C THR A 227 8.10 -7.94 -1.01
N PRO A 228 7.66 -7.51 -2.21
CA PRO A 228 6.60 -8.22 -2.93
C PRO A 228 7.00 -9.63 -3.39
N ALA A 229 8.29 -9.91 -3.61
CA ALA A 229 8.75 -11.27 -3.86
C ALA A 229 8.59 -12.16 -2.61
N TRP A 230 8.95 -11.68 -1.41
CA TRP A 230 8.72 -12.38 -0.15
C TRP A 230 7.23 -12.63 0.11
N ILE A 231 6.35 -11.67 -0.19
CA ILE A 231 4.90 -11.88 -0.14
C ILE A 231 4.48 -13.04 -1.06
N ASN A 232 5.02 -13.12 -2.27
CA ASN A 232 4.70 -14.22 -3.17
C ASN A 232 5.24 -15.56 -2.67
N MET A 233 6.51 -15.60 -2.27
CA MET A 233 7.21 -16.81 -1.82
C MET A 233 6.64 -17.39 -0.54
N LEU A 234 6.17 -16.55 0.39
CA LEU A 234 5.69 -16.98 1.71
C LEU A 234 4.18 -17.16 1.78
N LEU A 235 3.39 -16.53 0.91
CA LEU A 235 1.92 -16.50 1.04
C LEU A 235 1.17 -16.92 -0.23
N LEU A 236 1.49 -16.32 -1.38
CA LEU A 236 0.63 -16.42 -2.56
C LEU A 236 0.99 -17.60 -3.47
N SER A 237 2.27 -17.81 -3.77
CA SER A 237 2.72 -18.73 -4.82
C SER A 237 2.06 -18.48 -6.18
N SER A 238 1.81 -17.21 -6.54
CA SER A 238 1.24 -16.87 -7.83
C SER A 238 2.29 -16.84 -8.93
N ALA A 239 1.84 -17.05 -10.16
CA ALA A 239 2.61 -16.89 -11.40
C ALA A 239 2.08 -15.69 -12.21
N GLY A 240 1.46 -14.71 -11.54
CA GLY A 240 0.87 -13.54 -12.16
C GLY A 240 1.80 -12.34 -12.26
N ALA A 241 1.25 -11.19 -12.64
CA ALA A 241 2.03 -9.98 -12.86
C ALA A 241 2.69 -9.47 -11.57
N ILE A 242 3.99 -9.16 -11.63
CA ILE A 242 4.75 -8.45 -10.58
C ILE A 242 5.26 -7.12 -11.13
N LYS A 243 4.73 -6.00 -10.63
CA LYS A 243 5.03 -4.64 -11.13
C LYS A 243 5.22 -3.63 -10.00
N PRO A 244 6.27 -3.72 -9.19
CA PRO A 244 6.50 -2.84 -8.05
C PRO A 244 6.93 -1.43 -8.53
N PRO A 245 6.11 -0.39 -8.37
CA PRO A 245 6.48 0.96 -8.79
C PRO A 245 7.29 1.69 -7.71
N THR A 246 7.98 2.75 -8.13
CA THR A 246 8.64 3.71 -7.26
C THR A 246 8.26 5.13 -7.70
N GLY A 247 7.75 5.93 -6.77
CA GLY A 247 7.41 7.33 -7.02
C GLY A 247 7.50 8.20 -5.76
N GLY A 248 8.46 7.89 -4.88
CA GLY A 248 8.60 8.54 -3.58
C GLY A 248 7.29 8.48 -2.78
N CYS A 249 6.80 9.64 -2.31
CA CYS A 249 5.55 9.75 -1.57
C CYS A 249 4.28 9.42 -2.40
N GLY A 250 4.39 9.36 -3.74
CA GLY A 250 3.32 8.98 -4.66
C GLY A 250 3.22 7.48 -4.96
N THR A 251 4.13 6.66 -4.41
CA THR A 251 4.27 5.23 -4.76
C THR A 251 2.98 4.43 -4.61
N SER A 252 2.26 4.59 -3.49
CA SER A 252 1.03 3.83 -3.29
C SER A 252 -0.09 4.14 -4.30
N VAL A 253 -0.22 5.40 -4.78
CA VAL A 253 -1.20 5.68 -5.84
C VAL A 253 -0.76 5.08 -7.17
N LEU A 254 0.53 5.19 -7.52
CA LEU A 254 1.08 4.53 -8.70
C LEU A 254 0.82 3.02 -8.65
N SER A 255 0.98 2.41 -7.49
CA SER A 255 0.70 0.99 -7.26
C SER A 255 -0.75 0.64 -7.55
N ILE A 256 -1.70 1.43 -7.05
CA ILE A 256 -3.14 1.24 -7.28
C ILE A 256 -3.48 1.46 -8.77
N ASP A 257 -2.89 2.47 -9.41
CA ASP A 257 -3.08 2.77 -10.84
C ASP A 257 -2.58 1.60 -11.72
N VAL A 258 -1.35 1.13 -11.47
CA VAL A 258 -0.75 -0.03 -12.15
C VAL A 258 -1.58 -1.30 -11.93
N ALA A 259 -2.10 -1.53 -10.72
CA ALA A 259 -2.95 -2.67 -10.42
C ALA A 259 -4.29 -2.58 -11.18
N ALA A 260 -4.95 -1.41 -11.15
CA ALA A 260 -6.21 -1.18 -11.86
C ALA A 260 -6.04 -1.36 -13.38
N ASP A 261 -4.98 -0.83 -13.98
CA ASP A 261 -4.68 -0.98 -15.40
C ASP A 261 -4.28 -2.42 -15.76
N THR A 262 -3.61 -3.14 -14.86
CA THR A 262 -3.29 -4.55 -15.08
C THR A 262 -4.55 -5.42 -15.12
N ILE A 263 -5.52 -5.13 -14.24
CA ILE A 263 -6.84 -5.79 -14.24
C ILE A 263 -7.63 -5.42 -15.50
N ARG A 264 -7.71 -4.13 -15.84
CA ARG A 264 -8.42 -3.65 -17.03
C ARG A 264 -7.83 -4.17 -18.34
N ALA A 265 -6.52 -4.42 -18.38
CA ALA A 265 -5.85 -5.04 -19.52
C ALA A 265 -6.08 -6.57 -19.63
N GLY A 266 -6.84 -7.18 -18.70
CA GLY A 266 -7.10 -8.62 -18.68
C GLY A 266 -5.89 -9.46 -18.26
N LYS A 267 -4.85 -8.85 -17.69
CA LYS A 267 -3.62 -9.56 -17.26
C LYS A 267 -3.74 -10.15 -15.86
N ALA A 268 -4.71 -9.70 -15.08
CA ALA A 268 -4.99 -10.20 -13.74
C ALA A 268 -6.47 -10.04 -13.40
N ARG A 269 -6.97 -10.88 -12.50
CA ARG A 269 -8.29 -10.76 -11.87
C ARG A 269 -8.19 -10.25 -10.44
N VAL A 270 -7.05 -10.49 -9.78
CA VAL A 270 -6.75 -10.08 -8.42
C VAL A 270 -5.35 -9.46 -8.38
N MET A 271 -5.20 -8.30 -7.75
CA MET A 271 -3.91 -7.62 -7.57
C MET A 271 -3.76 -7.15 -6.13
N LEU A 272 -2.64 -7.45 -5.49
CA LEU A 272 -2.19 -6.71 -4.31
C LEU A 272 -1.62 -5.36 -4.75
N ALA A 273 -1.97 -4.28 -4.06
CA ALA A 273 -1.43 -2.95 -4.32
C ALA A 273 -1.19 -2.18 -3.01
N GLY A 274 -0.32 -1.18 -3.07
CA GLY A 274 -0.02 -0.28 -1.98
C GLY A 274 1.48 -0.02 -1.85
N GLY A 275 1.95 0.18 -0.62
CA GLY A 275 3.38 0.36 -0.41
C GLY A 275 3.87 0.25 1.02
N PHE A 276 5.19 0.25 1.15
CA PHE A 276 5.94 0.08 2.40
C PHE A 276 7.12 1.06 2.45
N GLU A 277 7.48 1.53 3.64
CA GLU A 277 8.70 2.30 3.87
C GLU A 277 9.19 2.17 5.31
N GLY A 278 10.52 2.16 5.48
CA GLY A 278 11.18 2.17 6.77
C GLY A 278 11.53 3.57 7.26
N PHE A 279 12.22 3.64 8.40
CA PHE A 279 12.77 4.86 8.97
C PHE A 279 14.18 4.56 9.48
N VAL A 280 15.17 5.34 9.04
CA VAL A 280 16.57 5.25 9.47
C VAL A 280 17.16 6.64 9.61
N ASP A 281 18.24 6.76 10.38
CA ASP A 281 18.88 8.03 10.74
C ASP A 281 19.36 8.82 9.50
N GLN A 282 19.93 8.15 8.49
CA GLN A 282 20.37 8.84 7.27
C GLN A 282 19.21 9.44 6.49
N GLY A 283 18.12 8.67 6.33
CA GLY A 283 16.94 9.15 5.60
C GLY A 283 16.36 10.39 6.27
N SER A 284 16.25 10.36 7.60
CA SER A 284 15.74 11.50 8.37
C SER A 284 16.66 12.72 8.27
N TYR A 285 17.98 12.51 8.34
CA TYR A 285 18.98 13.56 8.16
C TYR A 285 18.91 14.21 6.77
N GLU A 286 18.77 13.43 5.70
CA GLU A 286 18.69 13.97 4.35
C GLU A 286 17.38 14.75 4.11
N PHE A 287 16.24 14.27 4.62
CA PHE A 287 14.99 15.05 4.57
C PHE A 287 15.09 16.38 5.33
N ALA A 288 15.84 16.40 6.42
CA ALA A 288 16.15 17.61 7.17
C ALA A 288 17.01 18.58 6.35
N GLN A 289 18.04 18.11 5.64
CA GLN A 289 18.86 18.93 4.73
C GLN A 289 18.06 19.50 3.56
N MET A 290 17.03 18.79 3.10
CA MET A 290 16.09 19.27 2.09
C MET A 290 15.12 20.34 2.61
N GLY A 291 15.09 20.61 3.91
CA GLY A 291 14.11 21.50 4.54
C GLY A 291 12.68 20.97 4.47
N ALA A 292 12.50 19.64 4.37
CA ALA A 292 11.19 19.03 4.15
C ALA A 292 10.49 18.64 5.46
N THR A 293 11.26 18.24 6.48
CA THR A 293 10.75 17.84 7.80
C THR A 293 10.72 18.99 8.80
N SER A 294 9.73 18.97 9.70
CA SER A 294 9.60 19.94 10.79
C SER A 294 10.83 19.91 11.70
N ASN A 295 11.39 21.08 12.05
CA ASN A 295 12.50 21.17 12.99
C ASN A 295 11.98 21.07 14.43
N THR A 296 12.29 19.98 15.12
CA THR A 296 11.77 19.72 16.47
C THR A 296 12.22 20.74 17.51
N VAL A 297 13.43 21.30 17.38
CA VAL A 297 13.93 22.31 18.32
C VAL A 297 13.14 23.61 18.20
N ASP A 298 12.86 24.04 16.96
CA ASP A 298 12.05 25.24 16.69
C ASP A 298 10.60 25.05 17.13
N GLU A 299 10.05 23.85 16.96
CA GLU A 299 8.71 23.48 17.43
C GLU A 299 8.60 23.58 18.95
N PHE A 300 9.57 23.03 19.69
CA PHE A 300 9.62 23.17 21.14
C PHE A 300 9.80 24.62 21.59
N ALA A 301 10.60 25.42 20.89
CA ALA A 301 10.73 26.85 21.16
C ALA A 301 9.40 27.61 20.98
N CYS A 302 8.52 27.11 20.12
CA CYS A 302 7.16 27.61 19.94
C CYS A 302 6.14 26.99 20.92
N GLY A 303 6.57 26.13 21.85
CA GLY A 303 5.71 25.48 22.83
C GLY A 303 4.86 24.33 22.28
N ARG A 304 5.26 23.73 21.16
CA ARG A 304 4.53 22.60 20.54
C ARG A 304 4.93 21.26 21.12
N GLU A 305 3.94 20.45 21.48
CA GLU A 305 4.12 19.05 21.82
C GLU A 305 4.30 18.17 20.56
N PRO A 306 4.98 17.01 20.63
CA PRO A 306 5.19 16.15 19.46
C PRO A 306 3.91 15.84 18.68
N ARG A 307 2.80 15.58 19.39
CA ARG A 307 1.51 15.21 18.79
C ARG A 307 0.87 16.30 17.92
N GLU A 308 1.30 17.56 18.05
CA GLU A 308 0.80 18.70 17.26
C GLU A 308 1.83 19.23 16.25
N MET A 309 3.00 18.58 16.14
CA MET A 309 4.03 18.95 15.15
C MET A 309 3.59 18.66 13.71
N SER A 310 2.77 17.62 13.48
CA SER A 310 2.09 17.44 12.19
C SER A 310 0.74 18.16 12.20
N ARG A 311 0.69 19.31 11.55
CA ARG A 311 -0.52 20.17 11.49
C ARG A 311 -0.79 20.70 10.08
N PRO A 312 -1.19 19.83 9.14
CA PRO A 312 -1.48 20.24 7.77
C PRO A 312 -2.51 21.37 7.70
N THR A 313 -2.42 22.21 6.67
CA THR A 313 -3.32 23.34 6.36
C THR A 313 -3.34 24.50 7.37
N THR A 314 -2.56 24.42 8.45
CA THR A 314 -2.50 25.47 9.47
C THR A 314 -1.58 26.61 9.09
N THR A 315 -1.81 27.80 9.64
CA THR A 315 -0.94 28.98 9.47
C THR A 315 0.50 28.71 9.87
N THR A 316 0.71 27.92 10.92
CA THR A 316 2.03 27.69 11.53
C THR A 316 2.66 26.36 11.12
N ARG A 317 2.23 25.74 10.01
CA ARG A 317 2.81 24.49 9.52
C ARG A 317 4.26 24.70 9.05
N THR A 318 5.18 23.80 9.43
CA THR A 318 6.64 24.01 9.28
C THR A 318 7.37 22.87 8.56
N GLY A 319 6.65 21.86 8.08
CA GLY A 319 7.25 20.65 7.52
C GLY A 319 6.45 19.42 7.87
N PHE A 320 6.79 18.28 7.26
CA PHE A 320 6.16 17.01 7.63
C PHE A 320 6.88 16.34 8.80
N VAL A 321 6.15 15.50 9.54
CA VAL A 321 6.71 14.58 10.52
C VAL A 321 6.85 13.21 9.86
N GLU A 322 8.06 12.66 9.84
CA GLU A 322 8.34 11.39 9.17
C GLU A 322 7.70 10.20 9.91
N ALA A 323 7.25 9.19 9.17
CA ALA A 323 6.68 7.95 9.71
C ALA A 323 7.23 6.70 8.98
N GLN A 324 6.90 5.52 9.49
CA GLN A 324 7.24 4.22 8.89
C GLN A 324 6.02 3.28 8.88
N GLY A 325 6.05 2.26 8.02
CA GLY A 325 5.08 1.18 8.01
C GLY A 325 4.75 0.68 6.61
N ALA A 326 3.62 -0.04 6.49
CA ALA A 326 3.10 -0.54 5.24
C ALA A 326 1.58 -0.31 5.14
N GLY A 327 1.06 -0.31 3.93
CA GLY A 327 -0.38 -0.28 3.67
C GLY A 327 -0.65 -1.01 2.37
N ILE A 328 -1.46 -2.06 2.44
CA ILE A 328 -1.79 -2.97 1.34
C ILE A 328 -3.30 -3.03 1.16
N VAL A 329 -3.75 -3.14 -0.09
CA VAL A 329 -5.14 -3.36 -0.49
C VAL A 329 -5.21 -4.50 -1.51
N VAL A 330 -6.31 -5.24 -1.49
CA VAL A 330 -6.65 -6.24 -2.51
C VAL A 330 -7.59 -5.58 -3.52
N LEU A 331 -7.16 -5.47 -4.78
CA LEU A 331 -7.99 -5.04 -5.89
C LEU A 331 -8.45 -6.25 -6.69
N MET A 332 -9.73 -6.26 -7.06
CA MET A 332 -10.32 -7.26 -7.94
C MET A 332 -11.13 -6.56 -9.02
N SER A 333 -11.31 -7.22 -10.18
CA SER A 333 -12.43 -6.81 -11.04
C SER A 333 -13.75 -7.03 -10.30
N ALA A 334 -14.75 -6.17 -10.53
CA ALA A 334 -16.04 -6.30 -9.86
C ALA A 334 -16.66 -7.69 -10.06
N LYS A 335 -16.56 -8.23 -11.29
CA LYS A 335 -17.00 -9.59 -11.62
C LYS A 335 -16.28 -10.64 -10.78
N ALA A 336 -14.96 -10.53 -10.61
CA ALA A 336 -14.18 -11.46 -9.77
C ALA A 336 -14.59 -11.37 -8.29
N ALA A 337 -14.77 -10.16 -7.76
CA ALA A 337 -15.22 -9.97 -6.38
C ALA A 337 -16.61 -10.59 -6.12
N ILE A 338 -17.55 -10.40 -7.05
CA ILE A 338 -18.91 -10.96 -6.97
C ILE A 338 -18.91 -12.48 -7.12
N GLU A 339 -18.17 -13.01 -8.11
CA GLU A 339 -18.01 -14.45 -8.34
C GLU A 339 -17.43 -15.16 -7.12
N PHE A 340 -16.36 -14.58 -6.55
CA PHE A 340 -15.69 -15.07 -5.35
C PHE A 340 -16.55 -14.89 -4.09
N GLY A 341 -17.35 -13.83 -4.02
CA GLY A 341 -18.13 -13.42 -2.84
C GLY A 341 -17.36 -12.52 -1.86
N ALA A 342 -16.29 -11.85 -2.31
CA ALA A 342 -15.48 -10.96 -1.47
C ALA A 342 -16.28 -9.74 -0.98
N PRO A 343 -16.02 -9.22 0.23
CA PRO A 343 -16.53 -7.91 0.65
C PRO A 343 -15.98 -6.81 -0.27
N ILE A 344 -16.88 -5.94 -0.75
CA ILE A 344 -16.52 -4.79 -1.60
C ILE A 344 -16.59 -3.53 -0.73
N TYR A 345 -15.43 -2.92 -0.48
CA TYR A 345 -15.34 -1.71 0.37
C TYR A 345 -15.52 -0.41 -0.39
N GLY A 346 -15.31 -0.42 -1.71
CA GLY A 346 -15.40 0.75 -2.57
C GLY A 346 -14.95 0.42 -3.99
N ILE A 347 -15.34 1.28 -4.92
CA ILE A 347 -15.03 1.15 -6.35
C ILE A 347 -13.95 2.17 -6.69
N VAL A 348 -12.82 1.72 -7.23
CA VAL A 348 -11.83 2.62 -7.85
C VAL A 348 -12.40 3.07 -9.20
N ALA A 349 -13.15 4.17 -9.20
CA ALA A 349 -13.84 4.68 -10.38
C ALA A 349 -12.90 5.46 -11.31
N TYR A 350 -11.85 6.05 -10.75
CA TYR A 350 -10.76 6.68 -11.49
C TYR A 350 -9.45 6.50 -10.73
N SER A 351 -8.38 6.21 -11.45
CA SER A 351 -7.00 6.38 -11.01
C SER A 351 -6.25 7.11 -12.12
N GLY A 352 -5.34 7.98 -11.74
CA GLY A 352 -4.50 8.68 -12.72
C GLY A 352 -3.30 9.33 -12.08
N THR A 353 -2.24 9.42 -12.89
CA THR A 353 -0.96 9.99 -12.51
C THR A 353 -0.56 11.08 -13.50
N ALA A 354 0.18 12.07 -13.02
CA ALA A 354 0.60 13.22 -13.81
C ALA A 354 1.94 13.75 -13.32
N THR A 355 2.85 13.95 -14.27
CA THR A 355 3.97 14.89 -14.09
C THR A 355 3.48 16.32 -14.22
N ASP A 356 4.36 17.28 -13.94
CA ASP A 356 3.97 18.69 -13.89
C ASP A 356 4.42 19.45 -15.14
N LYS A 357 5.67 19.93 -15.12
CA LYS A 357 6.21 20.86 -16.13
C LYS A 357 7.72 20.98 -16.00
N GLN A 358 8.35 21.71 -16.92
CA GLN A 358 9.74 22.10 -16.80
C GLN A 358 9.99 22.83 -15.46
N GLY A 359 11.02 22.41 -14.73
CA GLY A 359 11.45 23.02 -13.48
C GLY A 359 12.78 22.43 -13.03
N THR A 360 13.41 23.08 -12.05
CA THR A 360 14.71 22.67 -11.48
C THR A 360 14.62 22.26 -10.01
N SER A 361 13.42 22.33 -9.41
CA SER A 361 13.18 21.91 -8.02
C SER A 361 12.41 20.59 -8.00
N LEU A 362 13.13 19.49 -7.73
CA LEU A 362 12.58 18.14 -7.66
C LEU A 362 11.51 17.93 -6.56
N PRO A 363 11.62 18.53 -5.35
CA PRO A 363 10.61 18.33 -4.30
C PRO A 363 9.39 19.26 -4.44
N ALA A 364 9.37 20.18 -5.40
CA ALA A 364 8.27 21.11 -5.57
C ALA A 364 7.00 20.37 -6.04
N PRO A 365 5.87 20.50 -5.33
CA PRO A 365 4.59 19.96 -5.79
C PRO A 365 4.06 20.82 -6.94
N GLY A 366 3.47 20.18 -7.95
CA GLY A 366 2.85 20.90 -9.06
C GLY A 366 1.37 20.58 -9.25
N MET A 367 0.85 21.02 -10.40
CA MET A 367 -0.57 21.05 -10.72
C MET A 367 -0.95 20.11 -11.88
N GLY A 368 -0.07 19.20 -12.28
CA GLY A 368 -0.32 18.28 -13.42
C GLY A 368 -1.60 17.46 -13.27
N VAL A 369 -1.94 17.10 -12.04
CA VAL A 369 -3.19 16.38 -11.70
C VAL A 369 -4.46 17.14 -12.07
N LEU A 370 -4.41 18.46 -12.30
CA LEU A 370 -5.56 19.22 -12.85
C LEU A 370 -6.09 18.61 -14.15
N THR A 371 -5.25 17.90 -14.90
CA THR A 371 -5.62 17.25 -16.17
C THR A 371 -6.67 16.15 -16.02
N SER A 372 -6.99 15.66 -14.82
CA SER A 372 -8.14 14.76 -14.59
C SER A 372 -9.48 15.47 -14.75
N ALA A 373 -9.51 16.80 -14.59
CA ALA A 373 -10.69 17.63 -14.80
C ALA A 373 -10.73 18.25 -16.22
N ARG A 374 -9.77 17.93 -17.11
CA ARG A 374 -9.67 18.58 -18.43
C ARG A 374 -10.90 18.28 -19.29
N HIS A 375 -11.49 19.30 -19.88
CA HIS A 375 -12.41 19.13 -21.00
C HIS A 375 -12.32 20.33 -21.96
N SER A 376 -12.69 20.13 -23.22
CA SER A 376 -12.85 21.20 -24.21
C SER A 376 -14.11 22.03 -23.89
N ASN A 377 -14.36 23.09 -24.67
CA ASN A 377 -15.46 24.04 -24.46
C ASN A 377 -16.73 23.34 -23.97
N LYS A 378 -17.17 23.69 -22.75
CA LYS A 378 -18.38 23.14 -22.12
C LYS A 378 -19.55 23.29 -23.10
N SER A 379 -20.18 22.17 -23.45
CA SER A 379 -21.34 22.18 -24.34
C SER A 379 -22.42 23.10 -23.76
N THR A 380 -22.95 24.01 -24.59
CA THR A 380 -24.05 24.91 -24.21
C THR A 380 -25.40 24.20 -24.19
N VAL A 381 -25.45 22.97 -24.73
CA VAL A 381 -26.62 22.10 -24.74
C VAL A 381 -26.31 20.79 -24.00
N PRO A 382 -27.29 20.15 -23.34
CA PRO A 382 -27.09 18.85 -22.69
C PRO A 382 -26.61 17.79 -23.69
N MET A 383 -25.50 17.12 -23.36
CA MET A 383 -24.95 16.05 -24.19
C MET A 383 -25.72 14.75 -23.92
N ARG A 384 -26.36 14.17 -24.95
CA ARG A 384 -27.12 12.91 -24.82
C ARG A 384 -26.29 11.77 -24.28
N ILE A 385 -24.98 11.74 -24.58
CA ILE A 385 -24.09 10.71 -24.06
C ILE A 385 -23.99 10.74 -22.53
N MET A 386 -24.23 11.88 -21.87
CA MET A 386 -24.23 11.97 -20.41
C MET A 386 -25.51 11.40 -19.77
N ASP A 387 -26.59 11.20 -20.55
CA ASP A 387 -27.86 10.62 -20.07
C ASP A 387 -27.74 9.09 -19.97
N PRO A 388 -27.85 8.49 -18.77
CA PRO A 388 -27.81 7.04 -18.60
C PRO A 388 -28.91 6.32 -19.41
N ALA A 389 -30.10 6.90 -19.57
CA ALA A 389 -31.17 6.30 -20.35
C ALA A 389 -30.82 6.22 -21.83
N PHE A 390 -30.13 7.22 -22.38
CA PHE A 390 -29.60 7.17 -23.73
C PHE A 390 -28.56 6.05 -23.89
N ARG A 391 -27.59 5.97 -22.97
CA ARG A 391 -26.54 4.94 -23.01
C ARG A 391 -27.13 3.54 -22.90
N LYS A 392 -28.08 3.32 -21.98
CA LYS A 392 -28.81 2.05 -21.85
C LYS A 392 -29.50 1.63 -23.13
N ARG A 393 -30.17 2.55 -23.84
CA ARG A 393 -30.77 2.25 -25.15
C ARG A 393 -29.76 1.80 -26.21
N GLN A 394 -28.53 2.34 -26.19
CA GLN A 394 -27.47 1.89 -27.10
C GLN A 394 -26.94 0.50 -26.73
N ILE A 395 -26.79 0.22 -25.44
CA ILE A 395 -26.43 -1.12 -24.93
C ILE A 395 -27.47 -2.15 -25.36
N ASP A 396 -28.75 -1.86 -25.16
CA ASP A 396 -29.84 -2.77 -25.53
C ASP A 396 -29.89 -3.04 -27.04
N ARG A 397 -29.53 -2.05 -27.85
CA ARG A 397 -29.39 -2.23 -29.30
C ARG A 397 -28.22 -3.14 -29.63
N ALA A 398 -27.04 -2.87 -29.06
CA ALA A 398 -25.85 -3.69 -29.28
C ALA A 398 -26.08 -5.15 -28.86
N PHE A 399 -26.80 -5.38 -27.76
CA PHE A 399 -27.15 -6.73 -27.30
C PHE A 399 -28.04 -7.45 -28.32
N ARG A 400 -29.10 -6.81 -28.81
CA ARG A 400 -29.96 -7.39 -29.86
C ARG A 400 -29.20 -7.69 -31.15
N ASP A 401 -28.24 -6.84 -31.51
CA ASP A 401 -27.41 -7.05 -32.70
C ASP A 401 -26.46 -8.24 -32.50
N ALA A 402 -25.86 -8.39 -31.31
CA ALA A 402 -25.02 -9.54 -30.97
C ALA A 402 -25.82 -10.85 -30.89
N ASP A 403 -27.03 -10.82 -30.32
CA ASP A 403 -27.94 -11.98 -30.27
C ASP A 403 -28.43 -12.40 -31.66
N ARG A 404 -28.58 -11.45 -32.59
CA ARG A 404 -28.85 -11.79 -33.99
C ARG A 404 -27.64 -12.46 -34.63
N TRP A 405 -26.45 -11.86 -34.52
CA TRP A 405 -25.21 -12.44 -35.05
C TRP A 405 -25.00 -13.88 -34.53
N SER A 406 -25.16 -14.13 -33.24
CA SER A 406 -24.98 -15.47 -32.67
C SER A 406 -25.98 -16.49 -33.22
N ARG A 407 -27.22 -16.10 -33.52
CA ARG A 407 -28.19 -17.00 -34.15
C ARG A 407 -27.81 -17.31 -35.59
N ASP A 408 -27.44 -16.29 -36.36
CA ASP A 408 -27.04 -16.43 -37.76
C ASP A 408 -25.80 -17.36 -37.88
N GLU A 409 -24.81 -17.24 -36.98
CA GLU A 409 -23.63 -18.11 -36.97
C GLU A 409 -23.93 -19.56 -36.54
N LEU A 410 -24.85 -19.75 -35.59
CA LEU A 410 -25.26 -21.11 -35.17
C LEU A 410 -26.03 -21.82 -36.28
N GLU A 411 -26.87 -21.10 -37.03
CA GLU A 411 -27.56 -21.65 -38.21
C GLU A 411 -26.56 -22.03 -39.32
N ALA A 412 -25.54 -21.20 -39.56
CA ALA A 412 -24.47 -21.52 -40.50
C ALA A 412 -23.64 -22.74 -40.05
N LEU A 413 -23.33 -22.83 -38.76
CA LEU A 413 -22.60 -23.95 -38.17
C LEU A 413 -23.33 -25.29 -38.38
N ASP A 414 -24.65 -25.32 -38.21
CA ASP A 414 -25.46 -26.52 -38.43
C ASP A 414 -25.36 -26.97 -39.91
N ALA A 415 -25.39 -26.04 -40.86
CA ALA A 415 -25.22 -26.33 -42.28
C ALA A 415 -23.81 -26.86 -42.63
N ASP A 416 -22.76 -26.28 -42.03
CA ASP A 416 -21.38 -26.76 -42.21
C ASP A 416 -21.18 -28.16 -41.60
N ALA A 417 -21.80 -28.43 -40.44
CA ALA A 417 -21.73 -29.73 -39.79
C ALA A 417 -22.37 -30.86 -40.61
N GLU A 418 -23.41 -30.57 -41.42
CA GLU A 418 -24.02 -31.55 -42.33
C GLU A 418 -23.05 -32.05 -43.42
N LEU A 419 -22.04 -31.25 -43.77
CA LEU A 419 -21.04 -31.59 -44.77
C LEU A 419 -19.95 -32.55 -44.23
N ILE A 420 -19.80 -32.66 -42.92
CA ILE A 420 -18.81 -33.54 -42.27
C ILE A 420 -19.40 -34.94 -42.17
N SER A 421 -18.79 -35.91 -42.84
CA SER A 421 -19.33 -37.28 -42.93
C SER A 421 -19.00 -38.16 -41.73
N ASP A 422 -17.88 -37.92 -41.04
CA ASP A 422 -17.50 -38.64 -39.84
C ASP A 422 -18.26 -38.10 -38.61
N PRO A 423 -19.00 -38.95 -37.85
CA PRO A 423 -19.80 -38.48 -36.72
C PRO A 423 -19.00 -37.89 -35.55
N GLU A 424 -17.80 -38.41 -35.26
CA GLU A 424 -16.97 -37.98 -34.14
C GLU A 424 -16.31 -36.63 -34.46
N GLU A 425 -15.79 -36.48 -35.68
CA GLU A 425 -15.28 -35.21 -36.21
C GLU A 425 -16.38 -34.13 -36.23
N ARG A 426 -17.59 -34.50 -36.64
CA ARG A 426 -18.75 -33.60 -36.65
C ARG A 426 -19.10 -33.11 -35.25
N GLU A 427 -19.16 -34.01 -34.27
CA GLU A 427 -19.47 -33.64 -32.88
C GLU A 427 -18.41 -32.70 -32.30
N GLN A 428 -17.12 -33.02 -32.52
CA GLN A 428 -16.02 -32.17 -32.07
C GLN A 428 -16.03 -30.79 -32.75
N PHE A 429 -16.28 -30.74 -34.06
CA PHE A 429 -16.41 -29.49 -34.82
C PHE A 429 -17.54 -28.62 -34.26
N VAL A 430 -18.74 -29.18 -34.07
CA VAL A 430 -19.89 -28.46 -33.50
C VAL A 430 -19.57 -27.93 -32.12
N HIS A 431 -18.93 -28.73 -31.26
CA HIS A 431 -18.59 -28.31 -29.89
C HIS A 431 -17.63 -27.12 -29.88
N VAL A 432 -16.50 -27.22 -30.59
CA VAL A 432 -15.47 -26.16 -30.64
C VAL A 432 -16.03 -24.86 -31.20
N HIS A 433 -16.80 -24.93 -32.29
CA HIS A 433 -17.34 -23.74 -32.92
C HIS A 433 -18.51 -23.13 -32.13
N ARG A 434 -19.33 -23.94 -31.45
CA ARG A 434 -20.37 -23.42 -30.54
C ARG A 434 -19.77 -22.69 -29.34
N ASP A 435 -18.69 -23.21 -28.77
CA ASP A 435 -17.96 -22.55 -27.70
C ASP A 435 -17.35 -21.22 -28.17
N MET A 436 -16.78 -21.19 -29.38
CA MET A 436 -16.30 -19.96 -30.01
C MET A 436 -17.42 -18.92 -30.16
N VAL A 437 -18.58 -19.30 -30.69
CA VAL A 437 -19.73 -18.39 -30.85
C VAL A 437 -20.20 -17.86 -29.49
N THR A 438 -20.29 -18.74 -28.49
CA THR A 438 -20.71 -18.38 -27.13
C THR A 438 -19.75 -17.38 -26.48
N ASN A 439 -18.45 -17.66 -26.55
CA ASN A 439 -17.42 -16.77 -26.02
C ASN A 439 -17.45 -15.40 -26.72
N LYS A 440 -17.55 -15.40 -28.06
CA LYS A 440 -17.57 -14.16 -28.83
C LYS A 440 -18.83 -13.33 -28.60
N LEU A 441 -19.97 -13.97 -28.36
CA LEU A 441 -21.21 -13.30 -27.95
C LEU A 441 -21.02 -12.58 -26.60
N GLN A 442 -20.43 -13.27 -25.62
CA GLN A 442 -20.14 -12.69 -24.31
C GLN A 442 -19.16 -11.51 -24.42
N ASP A 443 -18.08 -11.67 -25.18
CA ASP A 443 -17.10 -10.59 -25.42
C ASP A 443 -17.73 -9.37 -26.07
N THR A 444 -18.61 -9.59 -27.06
CA THR A 444 -19.29 -8.50 -27.77
C THR A 444 -20.25 -7.74 -26.84
N LYS A 445 -20.97 -8.45 -25.96
CA LYS A 445 -21.81 -7.82 -24.94
C LYS A 445 -20.99 -7.07 -23.89
N ALA A 446 -19.88 -7.66 -23.42
CA ALA A 446 -18.96 -6.99 -22.49
C ALA A 446 -18.38 -5.70 -23.09
N ALA A 447 -17.91 -5.76 -24.34
CA ALA A 447 -17.40 -4.59 -25.05
C ALA A 447 -18.46 -3.48 -25.23
N ALA A 448 -19.73 -3.85 -25.43
CA ALA A 448 -20.83 -2.89 -25.48
C ALA A 448 -21.09 -2.22 -24.11
N LEU A 449 -21.01 -2.98 -23.02
CA LEU A 449 -21.08 -2.44 -21.65
C LEU A 449 -19.91 -1.50 -21.36
N ASP A 450 -18.70 -1.83 -21.77
CA ASP A 450 -17.55 -0.92 -21.59
C ASP A 450 -17.74 0.35 -22.40
N THR A 451 -18.04 0.22 -23.70
CA THR A 451 -18.17 1.35 -24.62
C THR A 451 -19.23 2.36 -24.15
N TRP A 452 -20.39 1.88 -23.69
CA TRP A 452 -21.52 2.76 -23.37
C TRP A 452 -21.77 2.92 -21.86
N GLY A 453 -21.29 2.01 -21.03
CA GLY A 453 -21.46 2.06 -19.57
C GLY A 453 -20.32 2.79 -18.88
N SER A 454 -19.10 2.28 -19.07
CA SER A 454 -17.93 2.66 -18.26
C SER A 454 -16.98 3.64 -18.96
N GLU A 455 -16.86 3.56 -20.28
CA GLU A 455 -15.80 4.21 -21.08
C GLU A 455 -16.31 5.24 -22.09
N PHE A 456 -17.63 5.52 -22.10
CA PHE A 456 -18.30 6.41 -23.07
C PHE A 456 -17.68 7.81 -23.19
N TRP A 457 -16.91 8.24 -22.19
CA TRP A 457 -16.28 9.54 -22.08
C TRP A 457 -14.84 9.57 -22.59
N ARG A 458 -14.16 8.43 -22.75
CA ARG A 458 -12.69 8.40 -22.96
C ARG A 458 -12.21 9.09 -24.23
N THR A 459 -13.02 9.05 -25.30
CA THR A 459 -12.70 9.65 -26.60
C THR A 459 -13.37 11.01 -26.81
N ASP A 460 -14.26 11.43 -25.90
CA ASP A 460 -14.98 12.69 -26.01
C ASP A 460 -14.27 13.78 -25.23
N SER A 461 -13.57 14.68 -25.93
CA SER A 461 -12.83 15.78 -25.31
C SER A 461 -13.71 16.73 -24.48
N ARG A 462 -15.04 16.71 -24.64
CA ARG A 462 -15.97 17.59 -23.91
C ARG A 462 -16.32 17.06 -22.51
N ILE A 463 -15.94 15.83 -22.19
CA ILE A 463 -16.21 15.20 -20.90
C ILE A 463 -14.87 15.01 -20.19
N ALA A 464 -14.74 15.58 -18.99
CA ALA A 464 -13.53 15.39 -18.22
C ALA A 464 -13.40 13.95 -17.71
N PRO A 465 -12.18 13.39 -17.60
CA PRO A 465 -11.98 12.07 -17.03
C PRO A 465 -12.68 11.87 -15.68
N LEU A 466 -12.55 12.83 -14.77
CA LEU A 466 -13.20 12.76 -13.47
C LEU A 466 -14.73 12.87 -13.56
N GLN A 467 -15.24 13.73 -14.46
CA GLN A 467 -16.68 13.87 -14.71
C GLN A 467 -17.28 12.59 -15.31
N GLY A 468 -16.62 12.01 -16.31
CA GLY A 468 -17.04 10.78 -16.97
C GLY A 468 -17.03 9.58 -16.03
N SER A 469 -16.00 9.50 -15.18
CA SER A 469 -15.86 8.44 -14.16
C SER A 469 -16.97 8.50 -13.11
N LEU A 470 -17.38 9.70 -12.67
CA LEU A 470 -18.55 9.88 -11.81
C LEU A 470 -19.85 9.52 -12.55
N ALA A 471 -20.01 10.03 -13.78
CA ALA A 471 -21.24 9.85 -14.56
C ALA A 471 -21.48 8.39 -15.00
N ALA A 472 -20.42 7.57 -15.09
CA ALA A 472 -20.54 6.11 -15.26
C ALA A 472 -21.40 5.47 -14.16
N TRP A 473 -21.34 6.01 -12.94
CA TRP A 473 -22.11 5.58 -11.77
C TRP A 473 -23.35 6.45 -11.48
N GLY A 474 -23.73 7.33 -12.41
CA GLY A 474 -24.84 8.26 -12.23
C GLY A 474 -24.55 9.40 -11.25
N LEU A 475 -23.28 9.65 -10.95
CA LEU A 475 -22.83 10.69 -10.02
C LEU A 475 -22.36 11.95 -10.76
N GLN A 476 -22.32 13.05 -10.03
CA GLN A 476 -21.84 14.35 -10.50
C GLN A 476 -20.75 14.88 -9.56
N ALA A 477 -20.14 16.01 -9.95
CA ALA A 477 -19.14 16.67 -9.13
C ALA A 477 -19.66 16.97 -7.72
N ASP A 478 -20.97 17.26 -7.56
CA ASP A 478 -21.65 17.51 -6.27
C ASP A 478 -21.76 16.27 -5.35
N ASP A 479 -21.60 15.05 -5.87
CA ASP A 479 -21.66 13.83 -5.07
C ASP A 479 -20.34 13.48 -4.35
N ILE A 480 -19.26 14.19 -4.65
CA ILE A 480 -18.00 14.08 -3.90
C ILE A 480 -18.20 14.71 -2.52
N GLY A 481 -18.20 13.95 -1.44
CA GLY A 481 -18.44 14.52 -0.10
C GLY A 481 -17.18 14.80 0.71
N ALA A 482 -16.07 14.12 0.40
CA ALA A 482 -14.78 14.33 1.05
C ALA A 482 -13.62 14.21 0.06
N ALA A 483 -12.50 14.83 0.42
CA ALA A 483 -11.23 14.71 -0.26
C ALA A 483 -10.15 14.36 0.77
N SER A 484 -9.52 13.21 0.63
CA SER A 484 -8.36 12.79 1.41
C SER A 484 -7.11 13.43 0.82
N PHE A 485 -6.59 14.43 1.53
CA PHE A 485 -5.45 15.22 1.10
C PHE A 485 -4.15 14.49 1.41
N HIS A 486 -3.15 14.65 0.54
CA HIS A 486 -1.79 14.31 0.85
C HIS A 486 -1.35 15.05 2.10
N GLY A 487 -1.66 16.34 2.21
CA GLY A 487 -1.69 17.12 3.46
C GLY A 487 -0.49 16.86 4.35
N THR A 488 0.71 17.22 3.90
CA THR A 488 1.96 16.87 4.58
C THR A 488 2.31 17.82 5.72
N GLY A 489 1.70 19.00 5.80
CA GLY A 489 2.14 20.04 6.74
C GLY A 489 3.29 20.89 6.22
N THR A 490 3.67 20.71 4.95
CA THR A 490 4.61 21.63 4.28
C THR A 490 3.85 22.81 3.70
N TYR A 491 4.49 23.99 3.66
CA TYR A 491 3.85 25.20 3.14
C TYR A 491 3.43 25.04 1.67
N ALA A 492 4.34 24.53 0.84
CA ALA A 492 4.16 24.40 -0.60
C ALA A 492 3.09 23.36 -0.97
N ASN A 493 3.09 22.17 -0.35
CA ASN A 493 2.12 21.11 -0.66
C ASN A 493 0.70 21.55 -0.35
N ASP A 494 0.44 21.94 0.90
CA ASP A 494 -0.92 22.12 1.37
C ASP A 494 -1.62 23.28 0.64
N LEU A 495 -0.85 24.33 0.27
CA LEU A 495 -1.34 25.43 -0.54
C LEU A 495 -1.63 25.00 -1.99
N ASN A 496 -0.72 24.26 -2.60
CA ASN A 496 -0.87 23.76 -3.97
C ASN A 496 -2.06 22.81 -4.08
N GLU A 497 -2.11 21.79 -3.23
CA GLU A 497 -3.13 20.74 -3.23
C GLU A 497 -4.55 21.31 -3.04
N ALA A 498 -4.72 22.23 -2.10
CA ALA A 498 -6.02 22.86 -1.86
C ALA A 498 -6.50 23.68 -3.06
N ARG A 499 -5.59 24.45 -3.69
CA ARG A 499 -5.89 25.24 -4.90
C ARG A 499 -6.19 24.37 -6.10
N VAL A 500 -5.46 23.27 -6.26
CA VAL A 500 -5.70 22.26 -7.30
C VAL A 500 -7.11 21.70 -7.16
N LEU A 501 -7.50 21.27 -5.96
CA LEU A 501 -8.85 20.74 -5.73
C LEU A 501 -9.93 21.79 -6.00
N ASP A 502 -9.79 23.00 -5.45
CA ASP A 502 -10.77 24.07 -5.65
C ASP A 502 -10.93 24.42 -7.14
N ALA A 503 -9.82 24.52 -7.88
CA ALA A 503 -9.84 24.78 -9.31
C ALA A 503 -10.51 23.64 -10.10
N GLN A 504 -10.25 22.37 -9.76
CA GLN A 504 -10.92 21.24 -10.39
C GLN A 504 -12.43 21.26 -10.15
N LEU A 505 -12.85 21.40 -8.88
CA LEU A 505 -14.27 21.40 -8.53
C LEU A 505 -15.01 22.56 -9.22
N LYS A 506 -14.40 23.75 -9.22
CA LYS A 506 -14.92 24.92 -9.95
C LYS A 506 -15.04 24.67 -11.44
N HIS A 507 -14.02 24.10 -12.06
CA HIS A 507 -14.01 23.79 -13.49
C HIS A 507 -15.08 22.77 -13.88
N LEU A 508 -15.29 21.76 -13.02
CA LEU A 508 -16.34 20.74 -13.19
C LEU A 508 -17.75 21.25 -12.88
N GLY A 509 -17.89 22.50 -12.43
CA GLY A 509 -19.18 23.13 -12.15
C GLY A 509 -19.82 22.65 -10.85
N ARG A 510 -19.02 22.30 -9.83
CA ARG A 510 -19.49 22.10 -8.45
C ARG A 510 -20.34 23.29 -8.02
N THR A 511 -21.42 23.05 -7.29
CA THR A 511 -22.31 24.11 -6.81
C THR A 511 -21.59 24.98 -5.76
N PRO A 512 -21.55 26.32 -5.90
CA PRO A 512 -20.97 27.21 -4.90
C PRO A 512 -21.58 27.02 -3.52
N GLY A 513 -20.73 26.98 -2.48
CA GLY A 513 -21.15 26.70 -1.09
C GLY A 513 -21.32 25.22 -0.76
N HIS A 514 -21.31 24.32 -1.75
CA HIS A 514 -21.34 22.88 -1.55
C HIS A 514 -19.92 22.33 -1.35
N ALA A 515 -19.24 22.78 -0.29
CA ALA A 515 -17.82 22.50 -0.06
C ALA A 515 -17.54 21.03 0.26
N VAL A 516 -16.39 20.54 -0.22
CA VAL A 516 -15.86 19.20 0.05
C VAL A 516 -15.05 19.25 1.35
N HIS A 517 -15.22 18.25 2.22
CA HIS A 517 -14.44 18.16 3.45
C HIS A 517 -13.02 17.65 3.14
N ALA A 518 -12.01 18.46 3.41
CA ALA A 518 -10.60 18.10 3.31
C ALA A 518 -10.16 17.30 4.55
N VAL A 519 -9.69 16.08 4.34
CA VAL A 519 -9.18 15.20 5.40
C VAL A 519 -7.67 15.12 5.32
N CYS A 520 -7.00 15.59 6.37
CA CYS A 520 -5.54 15.53 6.48
C CYS A 520 -5.12 14.45 7.48
N GLN A 521 -5.13 13.18 7.07
CA GLN A 521 -4.86 12.04 7.97
C GLN A 521 -3.48 12.13 8.65
N LYS A 522 -2.49 12.73 7.98
CA LYS A 522 -1.10 12.80 8.47
C LYS A 522 -0.91 13.60 9.74
N HIS A 523 -1.89 14.44 10.14
CA HIS A 523 -1.87 15.08 11.45
C HIS A 523 -1.77 14.06 12.60
N LEU A 524 -2.31 12.85 12.39
CA LEU A 524 -2.30 11.76 13.35
C LEU A 524 -1.17 10.75 13.08
N THR A 525 -0.99 10.39 11.82
CA THR A 525 -0.14 9.25 11.44
C THR A 525 1.31 9.63 11.11
N GLY A 526 1.61 10.93 10.98
CA GLY A 526 2.80 11.39 10.28
C GLY A 526 2.77 10.99 8.80
N HIS A 527 3.91 11.19 8.12
CA HIS A 527 4.08 10.90 6.71
C HIS A 527 4.94 9.64 6.49
N PRO A 528 4.37 8.50 6.06
CA PRO A 528 5.13 7.26 5.89
C PRO A 528 5.87 7.15 4.56
N LYS A 529 5.94 8.21 3.75
CA LYS A 529 6.48 8.19 2.38
C LYS A 529 5.69 7.22 1.46
N GLY A 530 6.27 6.09 1.04
CA GLY A 530 5.68 5.15 0.08
C GLY A 530 4.22 4.71 0.35
N PRO A 531 3.83 4.30 1.59
CA PRO A 531 2.49 3.85 1.97
C PRO A 531 1.42 4.94 2.07
N ALA A 532 1.80 6.22 1.96
CA ALA A 532 0.99 7.34 2.42
C ALA A 532 -0.43 7.33 1.81
N ALA A 533 -0.53 7.07 0.51
CA ALA A 533 -1.81 7.05 -0.15
C ALA A 533 -2.66 5.81 0.14
N THR A 534 -2.06 4.65 0.47
CA THR A 534 -2.86 3.48 0.87
C THR A 534 -3.50 3.70 2.24
N TRP A 535 -2.80 4.33 3.18
CA TRP A 535 -3.41 4.71 4.47
C TRP A 535 -4.57 5.68 4.28
N MET A 536 -4.42 6.62 3.35
CA MET A 536 -5.46 7.57 2.97
C MET A 536 -6.63 6.88 2.26
N LEU A 537 -6.38 5.87 1.43
CA LEU A 537 -7.42 5.05 0.80
C LEU A 537 -8.17 4.24 1.84
N ASN A 538 -7.49 3.62 2.80
CA ASN A 538 -8.13 2.92 3.92
C ASN A 538 -9.06 3.86 4.69
N GLY A 539 -8.60 5.09 4.96
CA GLY A 539 -9.44 6.14 5.56
C GLY A 539 -10.64 6.50 4.67
N ALA A 540 -10.45 6.65 3.35
CA ALA A 540 -11.52 6.95 2.41
C ALA A 540 -12.60 5.86 2.37
N LEU A 541 -12.21 4.58 2.34
CA LEU A 541 -13.13 3.44 2.40
C LEU A 541 -13.90 3.41 3.73
N GLN A 542 -13.23 3.73 4.85
CA GLN A 542 -13.87 3.85 6.16
C GLN A 542 -14.86 5.01 6.21
N MET A 543 -14.57 6.15 5.57
CA MET A 543 -15.49 7.29 5.46
C MET A 543 -16.74 6.91 4.66
N LEU A 544 -16.58 6.25 3.51
CA LEU A 544 -17.70 5.77 2.69
C LEU A 544 -18.63 4.87 3.51
N ARG A 545 -18.07 3.88 4.22
CA ARG A 545 -18.84 2.93 5.02
C ARG A 545 -19.51 3.55 6.25
N SER A 546 -18.85 4.47 6.94
CA SER A 546 -19.32 5.01 8.22
C SER A 546 -20.16 6.27 8.09
N GLY A 547 -20.02 7.01 6.99
CA GLY A 547 -20.54 8.38 6.86
C GLY A 547 -19.90 9.38 7.82
N ILE A 548 -18.76 9.04 8.43
CA ILE A 548 -18.01 9.92 9.34
C ILE A 548 -16.79 10.46 8.59
N VAL A 549 -16.67 11.77 8.52
CA VAL A 549 -15.48 12.46 8.05
C VAL A 549 -14.64 12.86 9.26
N PRO A 550 -13.42 12.32 9.44
CA PRO A 550 -12.57 12.68 10.56
C PRO A 550 -12.02 14.10 10.39
N GLY A 551 -12.00 14.87 11.48
CA GLY A 551 -11.40 16.19 11.50
C GLY A 551 -9.88 16.15 11.70
N ASN A 552 -9.19 17.17 11.21
CA ASN A 552 -7.80 17.44 11.57
C ASN A 552 -7.75 18.08 12.97
N ARG A 553 -7.47 17.29 14.00
CA ARG A 553 -7.47 17.79 15.40
C ARG A 553 -6.37 18.82 15.68
N ASN A 554 -5.34 18.85 14.85
CA ASN A 554 -4.24 19.80 14.95
C ASN A 554 -4.48 21.05 14.07
N ALA A 555 -5.65 21.18 13.43
CA ALA A 555 -6.04 22.38 12.70
C ALA A 555 -6.42 23.51 13.68
N ASP A 556 -5.42 24.04 14.38
CA ASP A 556 -5.55 25.09 15.38
C ASP A 556 -6.02 26.43 14.77
N ASN A 557 -5.43 26.82 13.65
CA ASN A 557 -5.85 27.95 12.83
C ASN A 557 -5.56 27.68 11.35
N ILE A 558 -6.59 27.62 10.52
CA ILE A 558 -6.45 27.44 9.07
C ILE A 558 -5.76 28.66 8.46
N ASP A 559 -4.79 28.41 7.58
CA ASP A 559 -4.06 29.46 6.88
C ASP A 559 -5.03 30.37 6.08
N ALA A 560 -4.87 31.69 6.22
CA ALA A 560 -5.67 32.69 5.52
C ALA A 560 -5.55 32.58 3.99
N MET A 561 -4.49 31.96 3.47
CA MET A 561 -4.33 31.68 2.03
C MET A 561 -5.20 30.52 1.52
N LEU A 562 -5.86 29.79 2.43
CA LEU A 562 -6.76 28.66 2.13
C LEU A 562 -8.25 29.03 2.22
N GLN A 563 -8.57 30.32 2.07
CA GLN A 563 -9.94 30.79 1.89
C GLN A 563 -10.43 30.45 0.47
N LEU A 564 -10.95 29.24 0.31
CA LEU A 564 -11.36 28.65 -0.97
C LEU A 564 -12.89 28.49 -1.04
N GLU A 565 -13.44 28.41 -2.25
CA GLU A 565 -14.89 28.39 -2.50
C GLU A 565 -15.50 26.99 -2.26
N HIS A 566 -14.75 25.92 -2.58
CA HIS A 566 -15.25 24.55 -2.61
C HIS A 566 -14.56 23.60 -1.61
N VAL A 567 -13.74 24.10 -0.70
CA VAL A 567 -12.98 23.27 0.25
C VAL A 567 -13.24 23.72 1.68
N LEU A 568 -13.60 22.76 2.54
CA LEU A 568 -13.82 22.95 3.97
C LEU A 568 -12.79 22.16 4.77
N PHE A 569 -12.18 22.77 5.79
CA PHE A 569 -11.18 22.15 6.65
C PHE A 569 -11.76 21.87 8.05
N PRO A 570 -12.35 20.69 8.30
CA PRO A 570 -12.94 20.37 9.61
C PRO A 570 -11.86 20.08 10.66
N ALA A 571 -11.94 20.76 11.81
CA ALA A 571 -11.07 20.47 12.97
C ALA A 571 -11.58 19.31 13.84
N ARG A 572 -12.86 18.94 13.70
CA ARG A 572 -13.52 17.87 14.46
C ARG A 572 -14.21 16.91 13.50
N ALA A 573 -14.40 15.67 13.95
CA ALA A 573 -15.14 14.70 13.17
C ALA A 573 -16.57 15.19 12.92
N THR A 574 -17.03 15.08 11.67
CA THR A 574 -18.39 15.42 11.25
C THR A 574 -19.06 14.17 10.70
N ARG A 575 -20.31 13.93 11.11
CA ARG A 575 -21.14 12.90 10.48
C ARG A 575 -21.92 13.57 9.36
N THR A 576 -21.83 13.03 8.15
CA THR A 576 -22.60 13.58 7.02
C THR A 576 -24.06 13.17 7.17
N ASN A 577 -24.97 14.13 6.97
CA ASN A 577 -26.42 13.88 7.01
C ASN A 577 -26.88 13.08 5.77
N SER A 578 -26.09 13.11 4.70
CA SER A 578 -26.24 12.32 3.48
C SER A 578 -25.31 11.13 3.48
N HIS A 579 -25.76 10.03 2.87
CA HIS A 579 -24.94 8.88 2.55
C HIS A 579 -23.78 9.32 1.63
N MET A 580 -22.53 9.14 2.09
CA MET A 580 -21.32 9.56 1.36
C MET A 580 -21.16 8.69 0.11
N ARG A 581 -21.26 9.30 -1.08
CA ARG A 581 -21.25 8.55 -2.35
C ARG A 581 -19.87 8.42 -2.97
N ALA A 582 -19.03 9.44 -2.82
CA ALA A 582 -17.69 9.43 -3.39
C ALA A 582 -16.68 10.21 -2.54
N VAL A 583 -15.44 9.75 -2.58
CA VAL A 583 -14.27 10.38 -1.96
C VAL A 583 -13.18 10.54 -3.01
N LEU A 584 -12.60 11.75 -3.09
CA LEU A 584 -11.37 11.99 -3.83
C LEU A 584 -10.15 11.76 -2.95
N LEU A 585 -9.07 11.26 -3.53
CA LEU A 585 -7.78 11.14 -2.87
C LEU A 585 -6.72 11.75 -3.77
N LYS A 586 -5.85 12.59 -3.21
CA LYS A 586 -4.71 13.18 -3.93
C LYS A 586 -3.39 12.87 -3.26
N SER A 587 -2.36 12.64 -4.06
CA SER A 587 -1.00 12.38 -3.56
C SER A 587 0.01 13.13 -4.41
N PHE A 588 1.02 13.71 -3.76
CA PHE A 588 2.09 14.46 -4.41
C PHE A 588 3.44 13.95 -3.93
N GLY A 589 4.15 13.24 -4.79
CA GLY A 589 5.49 12.73 -4.55
C GLY A 589 6.58 13.62 -5.17
N PHE A 590 7.77 13.55 -4.57
CA PHE A 590 8.99 14.12 -5.16
C PHE A 590 9.23 13.56 -6.55
N GLY A 591 9.80 14.38 -7.44
CA GLY A 591 10.00 14.00 -8.84
C GLY A 591 8.75 14.16 -9.71
N GLN A 592 7.86 15.08 -9.35
CA GLN A 592 6.61 15.36 -10.07
C GLN A 592 5.70 14.13 -10.17
N VAL A 593 5.55 13.38 -9.06
CA VAL A 593 4.63 12.24 -9.01
C VAL A 593 3.31 12.73 -8.42
N GLY A 594 2.54 13.48 -9.21
CA GLY A 594 1.18 13.85 -8.87
C GLY A 594 0.22 12.71 -9.19
N ALA A 595 -0.74 12.41 -8.31
CA ALA A 595 -1.71 11.37 -8.56
C ALA A 595 -3.07 11.62 -7.89
N GLU A 596 -4.12 11.04 -8.46
CA GLU A 596 -5.50 11.16 -8.01
C GLU A 596 -6.25 9.83 -8.12
N ILE A 597 -7.05 9.52 -7.09
CA ILE A 597 -7.99 8.40 -7.08
C ILE A 597 -9.39 8.93 -6.76
N LEU A 598 -10.38 8.50 -7.54
CA LEU A 598 -11.79 8.62 -7.18
C LEU A 598 -12.29 7.27 -6.66
N VAL A 599 -12.81 7.26 -5.44
CA VAL A 599 -13.45 6.09 -4.86
C VAL A 599 -14.95 6.34 -4.76
N VAL A 600 -15.75 5.41 -5.27
CA VAL A 600 -17.22 5.44 -5.20
C VAL A 600 -17.73 4.39 -4.21
N HIS A 601 -18.84 4.68 -3.53
CA HIS A 601 -19.48 3.77 -2.58
C HIS A 601 -19.82 2.41 -3.24
N PRO A 602 -19.58 1.27 -2.55
CA PRO A 602 -19.75 -0.06 -3.15
C PRO A 602 -21.20 -0.39 -3.53
N GLU A 603 -22.20 0.24 -2.93
CA GLU A 603 -23.61 0.03 -3.30
C GLU A 603 -23.89 0.29 -4.78
N HIS A 604 -23.12 1.16 -5.44
CA HIS A 604 -23.28 1.45 -6.86
C HIS A 604 -23.01 0.23 -7.75
N VAL A 605 -22.07 -0.66 -7.37
CA VAL A 605 -21.82 -1.90 -8.14
C VAL A 605 -22.85 -2.96 -7.77
N LEU A 606 -23.25 -3.07 -6.51
CA LEU A 606 -24.27 -4.03 -6.08
C LEU A 606 -25.64 -3.73 -6.71
N ALA A 607 -25.97 -2.45 -6.92
CA ALA A 607 -27.19 -2.03 -7.60
C ALA A 607 -27.24 -2.41 -9.09
N THR A 608 -26.15 -2.92 -9.66
CA THR A 608 -26.11 -3.44 -11.05
C THR A 608 -26.56 -4.89 -11.16
N LEU A 609 -26.65 -5.61 -10.03
CA LEU A 609 -27.07 -7.00 -9.96
C LEU A 609 -28.59 -7.13 -9.98
N SER A 610 -29.08 -8.24 -10.52
CA SER A 610 -30.45 -8.69 -10.27
C SER A 610 -30.63 -9.10 -8.80
N GLU A 611 -31.89 -9.22 -8.35
CA GLU A 611 -32.22 -9.62 -6.98
C GLU A 611 -31.62 -11.00 -6.64
N ASP A 612 -31.74 -11.98 -7.55
CA ASP A 612 -31.19 -13.32 -7.38
C ASP A 612 -29.63 -13.32 -7.30
N GLU A 613 -28.97 -12.52 -8.15
CA GLU A 613 -27.51 -12.39 -8.13
C GLU A 613 -27.01 -11.73 -6.84
N LEU A 614 -27.72 -10.71 -6.36
CA LEU A 614 -27.42 -10.03 -5.12
C LEU A 614 -27.60 -10.96 -3.92
N ASP A 615 -28.67 -11.76 -3.90
CA ASP A 615 -28.90 -12.74 -2.84
C ASP A 615 -27.84 -13.84 -2.83
N ALA A 616 -27.46 -14.35 -4.00
CA ALA A 616 -26.37 -15.32 -4.12
C ALA A 616 -25.02 -14.75 -3.64
N TYR A 617 -24.72 -13.49 -4.01
CA TYR A 617 -23.55 -12.78 -3.51
C TYR A 617 -23.58 -12.62 -1.98
N ASN A 618 -24.71 -12.16 -1.44
CA ASN A 618 -24.88 -11.95 0.01
C ASN A 618 -24.74 -13.24 0.81
N GLN A 619 -25.21 -14.38 0.27
CA GLN A 619 -25.04 -15.68 0.91
C GLN A 619 -23.55 -16.06 1.00
N LYS A 620 -22.79 -15.92 -0.09
CA LYS A 620 -21.33 -16.15 -0.10
C LYS A 620 -20.61 -15.21 0.85
N LEU A 621 -20.96 -13.92 0.81
CA LEU A 621 -20.34 -12.88 1.64
C LEU A 621 -20.48 -13.19 3.13
N ARG A 622 -21.67 -13.57 3.60
CA ARG A 622 -21.90 -13.92 5.02
C ARG A 622 -21.03 -15.07 5.51
N VAL A 623 -20.86 -16.10 4.67
CA VAL A 623 -19.97 -17.24 4.99
C VAL A 623 -18.53 -16.76 5.11
N ARG A 624 -18.05 -15.92 4.18
CA ARG A 624 -16.69 -15.37 4.20
C ARG A 624 -16.44 -14.45 5.38
N GLU A 625 -17.35 -13.53 5.69
CA GLU A 625 -17.20 -12.62 6.84
C GLU A 625 -17.14 -13.41 8.15
N THR A 626 -17.93 -14.48 8.27
CA THR A 626 -17.90 -15.36 9.43
C THR A 626 -16.56 -16.11 9.53
N SER A 627 -16.07 -16.65 8.40
CA SER A 627 -14.78 -17.33 8.34
C SER A 627 -13.61 -16.40 8.69
N ALA A 628 -13.58 -15.20 8.11
CA ALA A 628 -12.56 -14.20 8.37
C ALA A 628 -12.59 -13.69 9.81
N TYR A 629 -13.80 -13.47 10.37
CA TYR A 629 -13.94 -13.13 11.79
C TYR A 629 -13.41 -14.25 12.68
N ARG A 630 -13.75 -15.51 12.37
CA ARG A 630 -13.26 -16.67 13.11
C ARG A 630 -11.74 -16.80 13.04
N PHE A 631 -11.16 -16.73 11.84
CA PHE A 631 -9.69 -16.73 11.64
C PHE A 631 -9.01 -15.66 12.50
N TRP A 632 -9.58 -14.45 12.52
CA TRP A 632 -9.06 -13.38 13.36
C TRP A 632 -9.14 -13.74 14.85
N GLN A 633 -10.30 -14.18 15.35
CA GLN A 633 -10.43 -14.57 16.76
C GLN A 633 -9.50 -15.73 17.14
N ASP A 634 -9.41 -16.74 16.28
CA ASP A 634 -8.57 -17.93 16.46
C ASP A 634 -7.08 -17.55 16.56
N SER A 635 -6.62 -16.52 15.83
CA SER A 635 -5.26 -16.02 15.98
C SER A 635 -5.01 -15.30 17.31
N PHE A 636 -5.99 -14.55 17.83
CA PHE A 636 -5.85 -13.88 19.13
C PHE A 636 -5.77 -14.85 20.31
N VAL A 637 -6.50 -15.98 20.23
CA VAL A 637 -6.51 -17.00 21.28
C VAL A 637 -5.38 -18.04 21.13
N GLY A 638 -4.57 -17.93 20.07
CA GLY A 638 -3.42 -18.81 19.83
C GLY A 638 -3.78 -20.18 19.24
N ASN A 639 -4.95 -20.31 18.58
CA ASN A 639 -5.33 -21.53 17.87
C ASN A 639 -4.50 -21.73 16.59
N HIS A 640 -4.08 -20.63 15.98
CA HIS A 640 -3.12 -20.60 14.87
C HIS A 640 -2.40 -19.26 14.82
N GLU A 641 -1.30 -19.21 14.09
CA GLU A 641 -0.60 -17.95 13.82
C GLU A 641 -1.41 -17.05 12.88
N PHE A 642 -1.26 -15.72 13.01
CA PHE A 642 -1.95 -14.78 12.13
C PHE A 642 -1.38 -14.81 10.71
N VAL A 643 -0.05 -14.69 10.58
CA VAL A 643 0.69 -14.89 9.34
C VAL A 643 1.05 -16.37 9.24
N GLN A 644 0.35 -17.09 8.36
CA GLN A 644 0.61 -18.51 8.11
C GLN A 644 1.49 -18.65 6.85
N VAL A 645 2.80 -18.80 7.05
CA VAL A 645 3.75 -19.02 5.96
C VAL A 645 3.48 -20.36 5.28
N LYS A 646 3.45 -20.35 3.94
CA LYS A 646 3.36 -21.55 3.11
C LYS A 646 4.75 -22.16 2.93
N HIS A 647 4.82 -23.49 2.98
CA HIS A 647 6.08 -24.23 2.84
C HIS A 647 6.23 -24.96 1.51
N ALA A 648 5.16 -24.99 0.70
CA ALA A 648 5.14 -25.59 -0.64
C ALA A 648 4.10 -24.86 -1.51
N PRO A 649 4.31 -24.78 -2.84
CA PRO A 649 3.28 -24.33 -3.79
C PRO A 649 2.03 -25.24 -3.76
N PRO A 650 0.89 -24.81 -4.33
CA PRO A 650 -0.34 -25.61 -4.37
C PRO A 650 -0.30 -26.76 -5.41
N PHE A 651 0.87 -27.05 -5.99
CA PHE A 651 1.06 -28.07 -7.01
C PHE A 651 2.39 -28.77 -6.80
N ASP A 652 2.45 -30.05 -7.17
CA ASP A 652 3.69 -30.81 -7.16
C ASP A 652 4.62 -30.40 -8.32
N ALA A 653 5.90 -30.73 -8.21
CA ALA A 653 6.92 -30.32 -9.18
C ALA A 653 6.67 -30.86 -10.60
N ASP A 654 6.03 -32.02 -10.74
CA ASP A 654 5.64 -32.61 -12.02
C ASP A 654 4.34 -32.01 -12.59
N GLN A 655 3.52 -31.36 -11.75
CA GLN A 655 2.30 -30.65 -12.16
C GLN A 655 2.57 -29.21 -12.61
N GLU A 656 3.66 -28.57 -12.14
CA GLU A 656 3.92 -27.13 -12.32
C GLU A 656 3.71 -26.64 -13.77
N GLN A 657 4.34 -27.29 -14.75
CA GLN A 657 4.21 -26.89 -16.15
C GLN A 657 2.78 -27.07 -16.68
N ALA A 658 2.12 -28.16 -16.30
CA ALA A 658 0.75 -28.45 -16.73
C ALA A 658 -0.24 -27.43 -16.15
N VAL A 659 -0.04 -27.02 -14.89
CA VAL A 659 -0.82 -25.94 -14.26
C VAL A 659 -0.58 -24.64 -15.02
N TYR A 660 0.66 -24.21 -15.22
CA TYR A 660 0.96 -22.93 -15.87
C TYR A 660 0.43 -22.82 -17.31
N LEU A 661 0.46 -23.92 -18.06
CA LEU A 661 0.04 -23.95 -19.47
C LEU A 661 -1.47 -24.13 -19.66
N ASN A 662 -2.20 -24.55 -18.63
CA ASN A 662 -3.65 -24.76 -18.68
C ASN A 662 -4.41 -23.62 -17.99
N PRO A 663 -4.95 -22.63 -18.74
CA PRO A 663 -5.68 -21.50 -18.14
C PRO A 663 -6.96 -21.90 -17.39
N LEU A 664 -7.44 -23.13 -17.58
CA LEU A 664 -8.60 -23.69 -16.88
C LEU A 664 -8.23 -24.51 -15.64
N ALA A 665 -6.94 -24.71 -15.35
CA ALA A 665 -6.51 -25.39 -14.13
C ALA A 665 -7.00 -24.62 -12.90
N ARG A 666 -7.61 -25.32 -11.95
CA ARG A 666 -8.11 -24.77 -10.68
C ARG A 666 -7.74 -25.70 -9.53
N ALA A 667 -7.30 -25.12 -8.43
CA ALA A 667 -7.06 -25.85 -7.20
C ALA A 667 -8.40 -26.33 -6.60
N ARG A 668 -8.35 -27.44 -5.86
CA ARG A 668 -9.47 -27.97 -5.09
C ARG A 668 -9.07 -28.06 -3.63
N GLN A 669 -10.03 -27.81 -2.76
CA GLN A 669 -9.83 -28.03 -1.34
C GLN A 669 -9.87 -29.53 -1.04
N ASP A 670 -8.83 -30.05 -0.41
CA ASP A 670 -8.82 -31.38 0.18
C ASP A 670 -9.78 -31.38 1.39
N PRO A 671 -10.82 -32.23 1.39
CA PRO A 671 -11.81 -32.26 2.47
C PRO A 671 -11.25 -32.79 3.80
N VAL A 672 -10.09 -33.44 3.81
CA VAL A 672 -9.43 -33.98 5.00
C VAL A 672 -8.47 -32.96 5.61
N THR A 673 -7.57 -32.40 4.80
CA THR A 673 -6.54 -31.47 5.29
C THR A 673 -6.99 -30.02 5.27
N GLY A 674 -8.03 -29.68 4.49
CA GLY A 674 -8.50 -28.31 4.27
C GLY A 674 -7.61 -27.47 3.36
N GLN A 675 -6.51 -28.03 2.85
CA GLN A 675 -5.54 -27.34 1.98
C GLN A 675 -5.99 -27.36 0.51
N TYR A 676 -5.54 -26.37 -0.27
CA TYR A 676 -5.83 -26.26 -1.70
C TYR A 676 -4.68 -26.81 -2.54
N HIS A 677 -5.00 -27.76 -3.42
CA HIS A 677 -4.05 -28.43 -4.32
C HIS A 677 -4.62 -28.59 -5.73
N PHE A 678 -3.75 -28.66 -6.75
CA PHE A 678 -4.15 -28.82 -8.16
C PHE A 678 -4.41 -30.26 -8.60
#